data_AF-A0A352NTR6-F1
#
_entry.id   AF-A0A352NTR6-F1
#
_cell.length_a   1.000
_cell.length_b   1.000
_cell.length_c   1.000
_cell.angle_alpha   90.00
_cell.angle_beta   90.00
_cell.angle_gamma   90.00
#
_symmetry.space_group_name_H-M   'P 1'
#
loop_
_entity.id
_entity.type
_entity.pdbx_description
1 polymer ?
#
loop_
_entity_poly.entity_id
_entity_poly.type
_entity_poly.pdbx_seq_one_letter_code
_entity_poly.pdbx_strand_id
1 'polypeptide(L)'
;WIRKKNQVELLLYHALDNPQSMGLHTAIHFCNLLKVSAVEIVRNTAGAAILKIMPYLSLSERNEVAVELLRALEIEGNRFTEYIPRYTGQAALWLQPKELDEFIDDSIYKVKTSNSNLKSLTFKTVGTIISHYWIYKDRFEESETNYLKRLDKMLGILLNGLGDYNLQVKQSAFSVIGREIFDTDYMDLTKKEFIFKRTAKKILTLITDNENQELLFLTRSASLNHIYRFISDYTFFYGNIDIPFPQKVAFFPGTFDPFSLSHKEIAKYIRDLGFEVYLSIDEFSWSKKTLPNLLRRNLVTMSTASELNIYLYPDMYPTNISNESNLKTLKKNFPNSKVYMCVGSDVILNASSYKSPKTQNSIHTFSHIIFERGRDRDLLKPAVKKIDGSVLILRLNSKYSNISSSQIRNSIDNNRDISTLVDPMAEQYIYANGFYQRESQDKDFIKSLWLDREVFKNFGNEVLNRINQCIPDCTYNFINKIREISSKPSFCIVFLKDTVRKEILGFCIMHWIRPSMLYNEFKNTGVSQYIRENSTGRIISIDGLYIKNKYKKEKLAQILFTEALSLYVSKDYEYAVYKNAFKREIYGNDIFPLLKLYGFIKIPFCDDDSPIYAVNMNAPCIINFDLQNIIKEPFRSNPKIVNAIYKCRKKLIESVVKLYPGELILSFNVNFVYQCLIRKICKENLVPTYNLSPKKLGEAMCVPYGDILERYIIPNTVTKALHTEKLFFPDMKKFIIGEFPHYLDLNTQIKMIKAFQRPVILVDNLLHKGYRIKAVDPIFKKEDVEVKKIIVAVLSGRGKDLMDMQGRAVESVYFIPRLKLWFNENSLYPFIGGDALYRGSYPERNLLPSINLILPYTYPAFIKNTSKSNIYGLSRTCLENSLNILETIEEEYHVIHEKNLTLSYLGQVFATPRCPDPGKNISFNLNLPASGYIKNDLEILTRMKHAFEQ
;
A
#
# COMPACT_ATOMS: atom_id res chain seq x y z
N TRP A 1 -19.40 55.21 10.45
CA TRP A 1 -20.10 54.17 9.66
C TRP A 1 -21.54 54.55 9.35
N ILE A 2 -22.28 55.21 10.26
CA ILE A 2 -23.65 55.73 10.03
C ILE A 2 -23.73 56.57 8.74
N ARG A 3 -22.82 57.54 8.56
CA ARG A 3 -22.74 58.33 7.32
C ARG A 3 -22.58 57.47 6.05
N LYS A 4 -21.74 56.43 6.08
CA LYS A 4 -21.57 55.51 4.93
C LYS A 4 -22.82 54.67 4.68
N LYS A 5 -23.51 54.23 5.75
CA LYS A 5 -24.80 53.52 5.64
C LYS A 5 -25.85 54.42 4.96
N ASN A 6 -26.03 55.65 5.44
CA ASN A 6 -26.98 56.60 4.85
C ASN A 6 -26.63 56.94 3.39
N GLN A 7 -25.34 57.01 3.05
CA GLN A 7 -24.89 57.19 1.66
C GLN A 7 -25.27 56.00 0.77
N VAL A 8 -25.17 54.76 1.26
CA VAL A 8 -25.65 53.58 0.52
C VAL A 8 -27.16 53.67 0.29
N GLU A 9 -27.94 54.06 1.31
CA GLU A 9 -29.39 54.20 1.18
C GLU A 9 -29.78 55.33 0.20
N LEU A 10 -29.07 56.46 0.23
CA LEU A 10 -29.29 57.57 -0.70
C LEU A 10 -28.94 57.19 -2.14
N LEU A 11 -27.80 56.54 -2.36
CA LEU A 11 -27.40 56.05 -3.69
C LEU A 11 -28.38 55.00 -4.21
N LEU A 12 -28.86 54.11 -3.35
CA LEU A 12 -29.90 53.15 -3.69
C LEU A 12 -31.19 53.86 -4.13
N TYR A 13 -31.63 54.88 -3.40
CA TYR A 13 -32.82 55.66 -3.75
C TYR A 13 -32.69 56.26 -5.17
N HIS A 14 -31.58 56.93 -5.47
CA HIS A 14 -31.35 57.51 -6.80
C HIS A 14 -31.21 56.44 -7.90
N ALA A 15 -30.58 55.30 -7.61
CA ALA A 15 -30.46 54.22 -8.56
C ALA A 15 -31.81 53.55 -8.88
N LEU A 16 -32.75 53.55 -7.94
CA LEU A 16 -34.11 53.05 -8.18
C LEU A 16 -35.01 54.08 -8.89
N ASP A 17 -34.76 55.38 -8.66
CA ASP A 17 -35.47 56.49 -9.34
C ASP A 17 -35.06 56.63 -10.81
N ASN A 18 -33.78 56.37 -11.14
CA ASN A 18 -33.29 56.34 -12.52
C ASN A 18 -32.39 55.11 -12.81
N PRO A 19 -32.97 53.90 -12.93
CA PRO A 19 -32.21 52.67 -13.10
C PRO A 19 -31.39 52.60 -14.37
N GLN A 20 -31.88 53.19 -15.47
CA GLN A 20 -31.24 53.11 -16.79
C GLN A 20 -29.90 53.86 -16.86
N SER A 21 -29.71 54.93 -16.08
CA SER A 21 -28.47 55.71 -16.11
C SER A 21 -27.53 55.41 -14.93
N MET A 22 -28.06 55.04 -13.77
CA MET A 22 -27.28 54.90 -12.52
C MET A 22 -27.25 53.49 -11.94
N GLY A 23 -28.13 52.59 -12.38
CA GLY A 23 -28.34 51.27 -11.79
C GLY A 23 -27.07 50.43 -11.74
N LEU A 24 -26.46 50.16 -12.89
CA LEU A 24 -25.25 49.34 -12.99
C LEU A 24 -24.08 49.94 -12.19
N HIS A 25 -23.74 51.21 -12.43
CA HIS A 25 -22.62 51.86 -11.75
C HIS A 25 -22.78 51.85 -10.22
N THR A 26 -24.01 52.04 -9.74
CA THR A 26 -24.32 51.98 -8.31
C THR A 26 -24.19 50.56 -7.76
N ALA A 27 -24.70 49.55 -8.49
CA ALA A 27 -24.54 48.15 -8.10
C ALA A 27 -23.07 47.72 -8.03
N ILE A 28 -22.25 48.08 -9.02
CA ILE A 28 -20.79 47.82 -9.01
C ILE A 28 -20.09 48.57 -7.87
N HIS A 29 -20.49 49.81 -7.59
CA HIS A 29 -19.98 50.55 -6.43
C HIS A 29 -20.29 49.81 -5.12
N PHE A 30 -21.49 49.25 -4.98
CA PHE A 30 -21.85 48.45 -3.82
C PHE A 30 -21.10 47.12 -3.76
N CYS A 31 -20.83 46.45 -4.89
CA CYS A 31 -19.93 45.29 -4.94
C CYS A 31 -18.54 45.66 -4.39
N ASN A 32 -18.01 46.83 -4.74
CA ASN A 32 -16.74 47.32 -4.20
C ASN A 32 -16.81 47.60 -2.70
N LEU A 33 -17.87 48.25 -2.21
CA LEU A 33 -18.06 48.47 -0.77
C LEU A 33 -18.12 47.16 0.03
N LEU A 34 -18.75 46.14 -0.55
CA LEU A 34 -18.84 44.80 0.02
C LEU A 34 -17.45 44.13 0.13
N LYS A 35 -16.55 44.38 -0.84
CA LYS A 35 -15.15 43.93 -0.84
C LYS A 35 -14.26 44.67 0.18
N VAL A 36 -14.34 46.00 0.24
CA VAL A 36 -13.30 46.84 0.90
C VAL A 36 -13.73 47.51 2.21
N SER A 37 -15.02 47.54 2.55
CA SER A 37 -15.47 48.20 3.78
C SER A 37 -15.01 47.44 5.01
N ALA A 38 -14.36 48.12 5.96
CA ALA A 38 -13.97 47.55 7.26
C ALA A 38 -15.16 47.31 8.21
N VAL A 39 -16.33 47.91 7.95
CA VAL A 39 -17.50 47.88 8.85
C VAL A 39 -18.60 46.96 8.31
N GLU A 40 -19.00 45.99 9.13
CA GLU A 40 -19.99 44.95 8.78
C GLU A 40 -21.34 45.52 8.36
N ILE A 41 -21.92 46.43 9.14
CA ILE A 41 -23.26 46.96 8.84
C ILE A 41 -23.32 47.69 7.50
N VAL A 42 -22.21 48.32 7.09
CA VAL A 42 -22.10 48.97 5.77
C VAL A 42 -22.07 47.92 4.66
N ARG A 43 -21.36 46.79 4.86
CA ARG A 43 -21.34 45.67 3.90
C ARG A 43 -22.72 45.04 3.75
N ASN A 44 -23.42 44.78 4.85
CA ASN A 44 -24.77 44.21 4.82
C ASN A 44 -25.76 45.16 4.14
N THR A 45 -25.66 46.46 4.41
CA THR A 45 -26.51 47.46 3.75
C THR A 45 -26.22 47.52 2.25
N ALA A 46 -24.94 47.52 1.84
CA ALA A 46 -24.55 47.50 0.43
C ALA A 46 -25.01 46.22 -0.27
N GLY A 47 -24.82 45.05 0.33
CA GLY A 47 -25.28 43.77 -0.20
C GLY A 47 -26.80 43.72 -0.39
N ALA A 48 -27.56 44.17 0.61
CA ALA A 48 -29.01 44.28 0.50
C ALA A 48 -29.45 45.28 -0.58
N ALA A 49 -28.72 46.38 -0.75
CA ALA A 49 -28.97 47.36 -1.79
C ALA A 49 -28.72 46.78 -3.20
N ILE A 50 -27.68 45.96 -3.39
CA ILE A 50 -27.45 45.25 -4.67
C ILE A 50 -28.68 44.42 -5.04
N LEU A 51 -29.20 43.61 -4.11
CA LEU A 51 -30.36 42.75 -4.35
C LEU A 51 -31.63 43.54 -4.71
N LYS A 52 -31.79 44.75 -4.18
CA LYS A 52 -32.91 45.64 -4.52
C LYS A 52 -32.76 46.27 -5.91
N ILE A 53 -31.52 46.46 -6.40
CA ILE A 53 -31.25 47.01 -7.74
C ILE A 53 -31.39 45.93 -8.83
N MET A 54 -31.01 44.67 -8.55
CA MET A 54 -31.02 43.57 -9.54
C MET A 54 -32.27 43.46 -10.44
N PRO A 55 -33.53 43.59 -9.93
CA PRO A 55 -34.73 43.50 -10.76
C PRO A 55 -34.82 44.59 -11.83
N TYR A 56 -34.23 45.75 -11.60
CA TYR A 56 -34.32 46.94 -12.47
C TYR A 56 -33.21 47.02 -13.51
N LEU A 57 -32.17 46.18 -13.37
CA LEU A 57 -31.08 46.08 -14.33
C LEU A 57 -31.49 45.27 -15.56
N SER A 58 -30.92 45.61 -16.72
CA SER A 58 -30.98 44.77 -17.92
C SER A 58 -30.26 43.44 -17.70
N LEU A 59 -30.54 42.46 -18.56
CA LEU A 59 -29.97 41.11 -18.43
C LEU A 59 -28.43 41.11 -18.51
N SER A 60 -27.86 41.94 -19.38
CA SER A 60 -26.40 42.11 -19.49
C SER A 60 -25.80 42.72 -18.23
N GLU A 61 -26.45 43.76 -17.68
CA GLU A 61 -25.98 44.43 -16.46
C GLU A 61 -26.08 43.50 -15.22
N ARG A 62 -27.12 42.67 -15.13
CA ARG A 62 -27.21 41.64 -14.08
C ARG A 62 -26.04 40.67 -14.14
N ASN A 63 -25.63 40.27 -15.34
CA ASN A 63 -24.48 39.40 -15.53
C ASN A 63 -23.17 40.08 -15.07
N GLU A 64 -22.96 41.35 -15.43
CA GLU A 64 -21.78 42.10 -14.96
C GLU A 64 -21.70 42.19 -13.43
N VAL A 65 -22.84 42.48 -12.78
CA VAL A 65 -22.91 42.52 -11.31
C VAL A 65 -22.58 41.15 -10.70
N ALA A 66 -23.13 40.07 -11.26
CA ALA A 66 -22.86 38.70 -10.78
C ALA A 66 -21.38 38.30 -10.95
N VAL A 67 -20.76 38.64 -12.09
CA VAL A 67 -19.32 38.40 -12.34
C VAL A 67 -18.45 39.16 -11.33
N GLU A 68 -18.78 40.41 -11.01
CA GLU A 68 -18.04 41.17 -10.00
C GLU A 68 -18.21 40.62 -8.58
N LEU A 69 -19.40 40.09 -8.24
CA LEU A 69 -19.64 39.40 -6.98
C LEU A 69 -18.91 38.06 -6.89
N LEU A 70 -18.76 37.34 -8.00
CA LEU A 70 -18.01 36.10 -8.08
C LEU A 70 -16.49 36.36 -7.90
N ARG A 71 -15.94 37.40 -8.56
CA ARG A 71 -14.57 37.88 -8.34
C ARG A 71 -14.32 38.29 -6.90
N ALA A 72 -15.33 38.85 -6.23
CA ALA A 72 -15.22 39.25 -4.84
C ALA A 72 -14.97 38.06 -3.89
N LEU A 73 -15.37 36.84 -4.25
CA LEU A 73 -15.09 35.63 -3.46
C LEU A 73 -13.61 35.21 -3.52
N GLU A 74 -12.88 35.61 -4.56
CA GLU A 74 -11.49 35.19 -4.82
C GLU A 74 -10.44 36.04 -4.07
N ILE A 75 -10.88 37.08 -3.35
CA ILE A 75 -9.98 37.98 -2.63
C ILE A 75 -9.39 37.26 -1.40
N GLU A 76 -8.10 36.93 -1.47
CA GLU A 76 -7.39 36.23 -0.41
C GLU A 76 -7.16 37.09 0.85
N GLY A 77 -7.13 36.44 2.02
CA GLY A 77 -6.60 37.03 3.26
C GLY A 77 -7.56 37.85 4.14
N ASN A 78 -8.81 38.09 3.73
CA ASN A 78 -9.73 38.95 4.49
C ASN A 78 -10.86 38.18 5.19
N ARG A 79 -10.99 38.32 6.52
CA ARG A 79 -12.13 37.81 7.32
C ARG A 79 -13.51 38.32 6.85
N PHE A 80 -13.53 39.36 6.04
CA PHE A 80 -14.74 40.04 5.57
C PHE A 80 -15.43 39.36 4.38
N THR A 81 -14.77 38.39 3.73
CA THR A 81 -15.35 37.64 2.60
C THR A 81 -16.50 36.72 3.02
N GLU A 82 -16.69 36.46 4.32
CA GLU A 82 -17.74 35.60 4.85
C GLU A 82 -19.17 36.09 4.56
N TYR A 83 -19.38 37.39 4.37
CA TYR A 83 -20.70 37.98 4.12
C TYR A 83 -21.09 37.99 2.63
N ILE A 84 -20.11 37.85 1.74
CA ILE A 84 -20.28 37.93 0.29
C ILE A 84 -21.17 36.80 -0.25
N PRO A 85 -20.99 35.53 0.15
CA PRO A 85 -21.74 34.40 -0.39
C PRO A 85 -23.26 34.56 -0.41
N ARG A 86 -23.84 35.13 0.66
CA ARG A 86 -25.29 35.32 0.79
C ARG A 86 -25.83 36.21 -0.34
N TYR A 87 -25.20 37.36 -0.55
CA TYR A 87 -25.65 38.32 -1.56
C TYR A 87 -25.34 37.82 -2.97
N THR A 88 -24.18 37.20 -3.17
CA THR A 88 -23.82 36.57 -4.44
C THR A 88 -24.83 35.50 -4.85
N GLY A 89 -25.23 34.61 -3.92
CA GLY A 89 -26.18 33.54 -4.21
C GLY A 89 -27.58 34.06 -4.58
N GLN A 90 -28.10 35.05 -3.84
CA GLN A 90 -29.41 35.63 -4.17
C GLN A 90 -29.37 36.47 -5.46
N ALA A 91 -28.26 37.15 -5.75
CA ALA A 91 -28.06 37.88 -7.01
C ALA A 91 -27.99 36.92 -8.21
N ALA A 92 -27.35 35.74 -8.06
CA ALA A 92 -27.25 34.75 -9.13
C ALA A 92 -28.61 34.27 -9.64
N LEU A 93 -29.66 34.26 -8.80
CA LEU A 93 -31.03 33.90 -9.18
C LEU A 93 -31.72 34.93 -10.09
N TRP A 94 -31.04 36.02 -10.45
CA TRP A 94 -31.50 36.99 -11.46
C TRP A 94 -30.82 36.80 -12.82
N LEU A 95 -29.88 35.86 -12.93
CA LEU A 95 -29.25 35.47 -14.18
C LEU A 95 -30.21 34.60 -15.01
N GLN A 96 -30.14 34.75 -16.32
CA GLN A 96 -30.84 33.87 -17.25
C GLN A 96 -30.32 32.43 -17.12
N PRO A 97 -31.11 31.42 -17.54
CA PRO A 97 -30.77 30.01 -17.32
C PRO A 97 -29.36 29.61 -17.78
N LYS A 98 -28.92 30.13 -18.94
CA LYS A 98 -27.60 29.83 -19.50
C LYS A 98 -26.46 30.41 -18.66
N GLU A 99 -26.57 31.68 -18.27
CA GLU A 99 -25.59 32.40 -17.45
C GLU A 99 -25.53 31.81 -16.03
N LEU A 100 -26.67 31.38 -15.48
CA LEU A 100 -26.70 30.65 -14.21
C LEU A 100 -26.03 29.27 -14.33
N ASP A 101 -26.23 28.56 -15.45
CA ASP A 101 -25.53 27.30 -15.72
C ASP A 101 -24.01 27.51 -15.83
N GLU A 102 -23.55 28.58 -16.49
CA GLU A 102 -22.13 28.97 -16.55
C GLU A 102 -21.56 29.29 -15.16
N PHE A 103 -22.31 30.02 -14.31
CA PHE A 103 -21.95 30.30 -12.92
C PHE A 103 -21.79 29.01 -12.09
N ILE A 104 -22.71 28.06 -12.27
CA ILE A 104 -22.69 26.77 -11.57
C ILE A 104 -21.52 25.92 -12.05
N ASP A 105 -21.26 25.89 -13.36
CA ASP A 105 -20.13 25.14 -13.94
C ASP A 105 -18.77 25.72 -13.48
N ASP A 106 -18.63 27.05 -13.36
CA ASP A 106 -17.46 27.69 -12.73
C ASP A 106 -17.34 27.32 -11.25
N SER A 107 -18.45 27.30 -10.50
CA SER A 107 -18.48 26.87 -9.10
C SER A 107 -18.05 25.41 -8.93
N ILE A 108 -18.46 24.51 -9.84
CA ILE A 108 -18.02 23.11 -9.87
C ILE A 108 -16.51 23.04 -10.07
N TYR A 109 -15.97 23.81 -11.00
CA TYR A 109 -14.52 23.84 -11.26
C TYR A 109 -13.75 24.32 -10.04
N LYS A 110 -14.15 25.46 -9.44
CA LYS A 110 -13.50 26.05 -8.26
C LYS A 110 -13.51 25.13 -7.05
N VAL A 111 -14.63 24.45 -6.77
CA VAL A 111 -14.72 23.52 -5.64
C VAL A 111 -13.72 22.36 -5.77
N LYS A 112 -13.32 22.00 -7.00
CA LYS A 112 -12.37 20.92 -7.22
C LYS A 112 -10.91 21.37 -7.22
N THR A 113 -10.63 22.58 -7.68
CA THR A 113 -9.25 23.02 -7.96
C THR A 113 -8.70 24.05 -6.97
N SER A 114 -9.56 24.86 -6.33
CA SER A 114 -9.15 25.99 -5.51
C SER A 114 -8.68 25.63 -4.09
N ASN A 115 -8.18 26.63 -3.33
CA ASN A 115 -7.82 26.48 -1.93
C ASN A 115 -9.05 26.30 -1.01
N SER A 116 -8.84 25.83 0.23
CA SER A 116 -9.93 25.48 1.16
C SER A 116 -10.86 26.66 1.49
N ASN A 117 -10.34 27.89 1.53
CA ASN A 117 -11.14 29.08 1.85
C ASN A 117 -12.11 29.40 0.70
N LEU A 118 -11.63 29.45 -0.54
CA LEU A 118 -12.48 29.70 -1.71
C LEU A 118 -13.54 28.60 -1.85
N LYS A 119 -13.17 27.32 -1.65
CA LYS A 119 -14.15 26.21 -1.63
C LYS A 119 -15.27 26.46 -0.60
N SER A 120 -14.91 26.87 0.63
CA SER A 120 -15.86 27.18 1.70
C SER A 120 -16.84 28.30 1.31
N LEU A 121 -16.33 29.39 0.74
CA LEU A 121 -17.14 30.50 0.27
C LEU A 121 -18.09 30.07 -0.87
N THR A 122 -17.60 29.30 -1.83
CA THR A 122 -18.42 28.76 -2.92
C THR A 122 -19.54 27.86 -2.40
N PHE A 123 -19.29 27.00 -1.40
CA PHE A 123 -20.35 26.20 -0.79
C PHE A 123 -21.43 27.08 -0.15
N LYS A 124 -21.05 28.12 0.61
CA LYS A 124 -22.02 29.05 1.21
C LYS A 124 -22.85 29.76 0.13
N THR A 125 -22.23 30.15 -0.98
CA THR A 125 -22.91 30.81 -2.10
C THR A 125 -23.93 29.88 -2.71
N VAL A 126 -23.51 28.65 -3.06
CA VAL A 126 -24.40 27.64 -3.64
C VAL A 126 -25.49 27.20 -2.67
N GLY A 127 -25.19 27.05 -1.38
CA GLY A 127 -26.20 26.78 -0.35
C GLY A 127 -27.27 27.87 -0.28
N THR A 128 -26.87 29.13 -0.42
CA THR A 128 -27.82 30.26 -0.51
C THR A 128 -28.65 30.21 -1.79
N ILE A 129 -28.04 29.86 -2.93
CA ILE A 129 -28.78 29.69 -4.19
C ILE A 129 -29.84 28.62 -4.01
N ILE A 130 -29.49 27.46 -3.47
CA ILE A 130 -30.42 26.33 -3.25
C ILE A 130 -31.57 26.74 -2.32
N SER A 131 -31.30 27.41 -1.20
CA SER A 131 -32.34 27.79 -0.24
C SER A 131 -33.37 28.77 -0.80
N HIS A 132 -32.99 29.56 -1.81
CA HIS A 132 -33.87 30.50 -2.48
C HIS A 132 -34.31 30.04 -3.88
N TYR A 133 -33.92 28.84 -4.32
CA TYR A 133 -34.02 28.41 -5.73
C TYR A 133 -35.46 28.30 -6.24
N TRP A 134 -36.43 28.13 -5.35
CA TRP A 134 -37.83 27.93 -5.70
C TRP A 134 -38.46 29.13 -6.41
N ILE A 135 -38.04 30.36 -6.06
CA ILE A 135 -38.52 31.59 -6.71
C ILE A 135 -38.06 31.72 -8.17
N TYR A 136 -37.05 30.93 -8.58
CA TYR A 136 -36.48 31.02 -9.92
C TYR A 136 -37.50 30.66 -11.02
N LYS A 137 -38.41 29.73 -10.72
CA LYS A 137 -39.51 29.34 -11.63
C LYS A 137 -40.45 30.51 -11.96
N ASP A 138 -40.59 31.46 -11.03
CA ASP A 138 -41.45 32.63 -11.22
C ASP A 138 -40.77 33.73 -12.07
N ARG A 139 -39.43 33.64 -12.24
CA ARG A 139 -38.62 34.66 -12.93
C ARG A 139 -38.31 34.30 -14.37
N PHE A 140 -38.09 33.02 -14.65
CA PHE A 140 -37.70 32.53 -15.96
C PHE A 140 -38.48 31.27 -16.31
N GLU A 141 -39.03 31.22 -17.52
CA GLU A 141 -39.73 30.04 -18.02
C GLU A 141 -38.71 29.00 -18.51
N GLU A 142 -38.75 27.80 -17.93
CA GLU A 142 -37.93 26.67 -18.37
C GLU A 142 -38.61 25.32 -18.09
N SER A 143 -38.15 24.26 -18.77
CA SER A 143 -38.64 22.92 -18.50
C SER A 143 -38.27 22.46 -17.08
N GLU A 144 -39.19 21.75 -16.43
CA GLU A 144 -38.96 21.17 -15.09
C GLU A 144 -37.72 20.27 -15.06
N THR A 145 -37.45 19.54 -16.14
CA THR A 145 -36.27 18.69 -16.28
C THR A 145 -34.97 19.49 -16.17
N ASN A 146 -34.88 20.66 -16.83
CA ASN A 146 -33.67 21.50 -16.77
C ASN A 146 -33.51 22.15 -15.39
N TYR A 147 -34.62 22.66 -14.83
CA TYR A 147 -34.68 23.18 -13.48
C TYR A 147 -34.16 22.18 -12.44
N LEU A 148 -34.65 20.94 -12.48
CA LEU A 148 -34.23 19.89 -11.55
C LEU A 148 -32.79 19.43 -11.79
N LYS A 149 -32.34 19.32 -13.04
CA LYS A 149 -30.93 19.02 -13.35
C LYS A 149 -29.99 20.08 -12.78
N ARG A 150 -30.38 21.36 -12.82
CA ARG A 150 -29.60 22.45 -12.24
C ARG A 150 -29.54 22.36 -10.72
N LEU A 151 -30.67 22.06 -10.07
CA LEU A 151 -30.70 21.77 -8.64
C LEU A 151 -29.77 20.60 -8.28
N ASP A 152 -29.83 19.50 -9.03
CA ASP A 152 -28.98 18.32 -8.79
C ASP A 152 -27.48 18.66 -8.97
N LYS A 153 -27.11 19.50 -9.96
CA LYS A 153 -25.74 20.02 -10.11
C LYS A 153 -25.30 20.80 -8.85
N MET A 154 -26.13 21.71 -8.36
CA MET A 154 -25.83 22.52 -7.17
C MET A 154 -25.72 21.67 -5.90
N LEU A 155 -26.61 20.69 -5.71
CA LEU A 155 -26.48 19.72 -4.63
C LEU A 155 -25.19 18.90 -4.76
N GLY A 156 -24.82 18.53 -5.99
CA GLY A 156 -23.56 17.87 -6.30
C GLY A 156 -22.32 18.68 -5.88
N ILE A 157 -22.37 20.02 -5.94
CA ILE A 157 -21.29 20.89 -5.44
C ILE A 157 -21.12 20.72 -3.92
N LEU A 158 -22.21 20.76 -3.14
CA LEU A 158 -22.14 20.57 -1.69
C LEU A 158 -21.65 19.16 -1.33
N LEU A 159 -22.09 18.15 -2.06
CA LEU A 159 -21.69 16.75 -1.86
C LEU A 159 -20.20 16.52 -2.19
N ASN A 160 -19.64 17.19 -3.21
CA ASN A 160 -18.19 17.19 -3.47
C ASN A 160 -17.40 17.62 -2.24
N GLY A 161 -17.88 18.63 -1.51
CA GLY A 161 -17.22 19.08 -0.28
C GLY A 161 -17.18 18.02 0.82
N LEU A 162 -18.20 17.15 0.94
CA LEU A 162 -18.16 16.02 1.88
C LEU A 162 -17.15 14.93 1.46
N GLY A 163 -16.94 14.77 0.15
CA GLY A 163 -15.98 13.83 -0.44
C GLY A 163 -14.54 14.33 -0.55
N ASP A 164 -14.26 15.59 -0.23
CA ASP A 164 -12.92 16.19 -0.31
C ASP A 164 -11.94 15.58 0.71
N TYR A 165 -10.64 15.48 0.42
CA TYR A 165 -9.66 14.99 1.39
C TYR A 165 -9.33 16.02 2.49
N ASN A 166 -9.61 17.30 2.26
CA ASN A 166 -9.37 18.38 3.20
C ASN A 166 -10.51 18.49 4.23
N LEU A 167 -10.13 18.44 5.51
CA LEU A 167 -11.07 18.43 6.64
C LEU A 167 -11.85 19.75 6.78
N GLN A 168 -11.21 20.89 6.52
CA GLN A 168 -11.86 22.21 6.59
C GLN A 168 -12.95 22.34 5.51
N VAL A 169 -12.70 21.74 4.34
CA VAL A 169 -13.65 21.69 3.22
C VAL A 169 -14.85 20.83 3.59
N LYS A 170 -14.62 19.63 4.17
CA LYS A 170 -15.69 18.77 4.71
C LYS A 170 -16.54 19.48 5.75
N GLN A 171 -15.91 20.15 6.72
CA GLN A 171 -16.60 20.92 7.77
C GLN A 171 -17.49 22.00 7.17
N SER A 172 -16.94 22.78 6.24
CA SER A 172 -17.66 23.87 5.57
C SER A 172 -18.87 23.34 4.81
N ALA A 173 -18.68 22.33 3.97
CA ALA A 173 -19.76 21.75 3.18
C ALA A 173 -20.87 21.17 4.07
N PHE A 174 -20.50 20.45 5.13
CA PHE A 174 -21.52 19.85 5.99
C PHE A 174 -22.28 20.89 6.80
N SER A 175 -21.59 21.92 7.29
CA SER A 175 -22.23 23.05 7.96
C SER A 175 -23.22 23.77 7.04
N VAL A 176 -22.89 23.94 5.76
CA VAL A 176 -23.81 24.54 4.77
C VAL A 176 -25.03 23.65 4.55
N ILE A 177 -24.84 22.33 4.39
CA ILE A 177 -25.95 21.39 4.27
C ILE A 177 -26.87 21.46 5.51
N GLY A 178 -26.32 21.44 6.72
CA GLY A 178 -27.11 21.53 7.95
C GLY A 178 -27.88 22.86 8.04
N ARG A 179 -27.17 23.98 7.97
CA ARG A 179 -27.72 25.32 8.25
C ARG A 179 -28.49 25.94 7.09
N GLU A 180 -27.88 25.98 5.90
CA GLU A 180 -28.47 26.70 4.77
C GLU A 180 -29.57 25.89 4.07
N ILE A 181 -29.60 24.56 4.23
CA ILE A 181 -30.60 23.70 3.59
C ILE A 181 -31.66 23.23 4.59
N PHE A 182 -31.28 22.64 5.72
CA PHE A 182 -32.24 22.02 6.64
C PHE A 182 -32.71 22.93 7.78
N ASP A 183 -31.90 23.89 8.22
CA ASP A 183 -32.26 24.87 9.27
C ASP A 183 -32.85 26.19 8.72
N THR A 184 -33.04 26.31 7.41
CA THR A 184 -33.49 27.57 6.79
C THR A 184 -35.01 27.78 6.86
N ASP A 185 -35.42 29.04 7.05
CA ASP A 185 -36.83 29.44 6.99
C ASP A 185 -37.32 29.78 5.57
N TYR A 186 -36.40 29.86 4.59
CA TYR A 186 -36.74 30.18 3.19
C TYR A 186 -37.34 28.99 2.41
N MET A 187 -37.26 27.79 2.99
CA MET A 187 -37.87 26.58 2.44
C MET A 187 -38.81 25.95 3.47
N ASP A 188 -40.00 25.58 3.02
CA ASP A 188 -40.93 24.78 3.83
C ASP A 188 -40.45 23.32 3.93
N LEU A 189 -41.16 22.55 4.76
CA LEU A 189 -40.84 21.15 5.03
C LEU A 189 -40.94 20.26 3.78
N THR A 190 -41.82 20.57 2.82
CA THR A 190 -41.99 19.75 1.61
C THR A 190 -40.83 19.96 0.63
N LYS A 191 -40.35 21.20 0.47
CA LYS A 191 -39.15 21.53 -0.29
C LYS A 191 -37.89 20.91 0.32
N LYS A 192 -37.77 20.92 1.64
CA LYS A 192 -36.66 20.25 2.36
C LYS A 192 -36.72 18.73 2.19
N GLU A 193 -37.89 18.12 2.24
CA GLU A 193 -38.08 16.70 1.98
C GLU A 193 -37.66 16.31 0.56
N PHE A 194 -37.97 17.13 -0.43
CA PHE A 194 -37.59 16.86 -1.81
C PHE A 194 -36.07 16.78 -1.98
N ILE A 195 -35.33 17.69 -1.34
CA ILE A 195 -33.85 17.68 -1.32
C ILE A 195 -33.34 16.49 -0.49
N PHE A 196 -33.96 16.21 0.65
CA PHE A 196 -33.56 15.10 1.53
C PHE A 196 -33.65 13.76 0.80
N LYS A 197 -34.75 13.46 0.11
CA LYS A 197 -34.92 12.20 -0.64
C LYS A 197 -33.83 11.97 -1.68
N ARG A 198 -33.35 13.04 -2.33
CA ARG A 198 -32.29 12.98 -3.34
C ARG A 198 -30.90 12.79 -2.73
N THR A 199 -30.65 13.36 -1.56
CA THR A 199 -29.29 13.50 -1.01
C THR A 199 -29.00 12.61 0.20
N ALA A 200 -30.01 12.17 0.96
CA ALA A 200 -29.85 11.48 2.25
C ALA A 200 -28.89 10.30 2.16
N LYS A 201 -29.09 9.41 1.18
CA LYS A 201 -28.23 8.25 0.97
C LYS A 201 -26.78 8.66 0.65
N LYS A 202 -26.60 9.70 -0.16
CA LYS A 202 -25.27 10.19 -0.54
C LYS A 202 -24.56 10.83 0.64
N ILE A 203 -25.25 11.67 1.41
CA ILE A 203 -24.76 12.26 2.66
C ILE A 203 -24.31 11.15 3.61
N LEU A 204 -25.16 10.15 3.85
CA LEU A 204 -24.84 9.01 4.72
C LEU A 204 -23.57 8.28 4.27
N THR A 205 -23.39 8.07 2.96
CA THR A 205 -22.22 7.35 2.42
C THR A 205 -20.93 8.18 2.41
N LEU A 206 -21.03 9.52 2.48
CA LEU A 206 -19.88 10.43 2.42
C LEU A 206 -19.41 10.89 3.80
N ILE A 207 -20.27 10.86 4.82
CA ILE A 207 -19.88 11.13 6.20
C ILE A 207 -19.03 9.95 6.69
N THR A 208 -17.73 10.20 6.91
CA THR A 208 -16.77 9.17 7.35
C THR A 208 -16.69 9.05 8.86
N ASP A 209 -16.55 7.85 9.42
CA ASP A 209 -16.29 7.65 10.86
C ASP A 209 -14.80 7.90 11.17
N ASN A 210 -14.44 9.15 11.44
CA ASN A 210 -13.09 9.47 11.91
C ASN A 210 -13.19 10.26 13.22
N GLU A 211 -13.33 9.52 14.32
CA GLU A 211 -13.57 10.03 15.68
C GLU A 211 -12.39 10.85 16.23
N ASN A 212 -11.21 10.72 15.64
CA ASN A 212 -9.97 11.36 16.12
C ASN A 212 -9.89 12.88 15.84
N GLN A 213 -10.95 13.51 15.34
CA GLN A 213 -10.97 14.93 14.96
C GLN A 213 -12.14 15.67 15.60
N GLU A 214 -11.89 16.22 16.79
CA GLU A 214 -12.89 16.86 17.64
C GLU A 214 -13.71 17.95 16.92
N LEU A 215 -13.06 18.86 16.19
CA LEU A 215 -13.77 19.94 15.46
C LEU A 215 -14.69 19.41 14.35
N LEU A 216 -14.25 18.38 13.63
CA LEU A 216 -15.07 17.75 12.59
C LEU A 216 -16.24 17.02 13.23
N PHE A 217 -16.02 16.34 14.35
CA PHE A 217 -17.07 15.69 15.15
C PHE A 217 -18.12 16.70 15.65
N LEU A 218 -17.71 17.84 16.20
CA LEU A 218 -18.63 18.89 16.67
C LEU A 218 -19.44 19.49 15.50
N THR A 219 -18.78 19.80 14.39
CA THR A 219 -19.45 20.33 13.19
C THR A 219 -20.48 19.33 12.64
N ARG A 220 -20.13 18.04 12.64
CA ARG A 220 -21.04 16.97 12.24
C ARG A 220 -22.23 16.86 13.16
N SER A 221 -22.01 16.87 14.47
CA SER A 221 -23.06 16.79 15.47
C SER A 221 -24.06 17.93 15.31
N ALA A 222 -23.58 19.17 15.11
CA ALA A 222 -24.44 20.32 14.86
C ALA A 222 -25.24 20.17 13.55
N SER A 223 -24.59 19.76 12.46
CA SER A 223 -25.25 19.61 11.15
C SER A 223 -26.27 18.48 11.14
N LEU A 224 -25.95 17.34 11.77
CA LEU A 224 -26.87 16.22 11.97
C LEU A 224 -28.06 16.61 12.84
N ASN A 225 -27.86 17.45 13.87
CA ASN A 225 -28.96 17.96 14.69
C ASN A 225 -29.95 18.81 13.87
N HIS A 226 -29.49 19.64 12.94
CA HIS A 226 -30.39 20.37 12.03
C HIS A 226 -31.19 19.42 11.12
N ILE A 227 -30.53 18.41 10.55
CA ILE A 227 -31.20 17.37 9.75
C ILE A 227 -32.22 16.60 10.60
N TYR A 228 -31.84 16.23 11.83
CA TYR A 228 -32.71 15.53 12.76
C TYR A 228 -33.95 16.34 13.13
N ARG A 229 -33.80 17.65 13.42
CA ARG A 229 -34.93 18.55 13.66
C ARG A 229 -35.88 18.60 12.47
N PHE A 230 -35.33 18.79 11.26
CA PHE A 230 -36.14 18.72 10.03
C PHE A 230 -36.91 17.39 9.91
N ILE A 231 -36.25 16.25 10.10
CA ILE A 231 -36.90 14.93 10.03
C ILE A 231 -38.00 14.82 11.08
N SER A 232 -37.75 15.29 12.31
CA SER A 232 -38.72 15.30 13.41
C SER A 232 -39.94 16.15 13.08
N ASP A 233 -39.72 17.38 12.62
CA ASP A 233 -40.79 18.32 12.27
C ASP A 233 -41.61 17.77 11.10
N TYR A 234 -40.95 17.27 10.04
CA TYR A 234 -41.65 16.64 8.92
C TYR A 234 -42.47 15.43 9.39
N THR A 235 -41.89 14.57 10.23
CA THR A 235 -42.58 13.38 10.75
C THR A 235 -43.79 13.76 11.59
N PHE A 236 -43.68 14.82 12.40
CA PHE A 236 -44.77 15.33 13.22
C PHE A 236 -45.93 15.88 12.37
N PHE A 237 -45.64 16.68 11.34
CA PHE A 237 -46.66 17.36 10.54
C PHE A 237 -47.20 16.54 9.35
N TYR A 238 -46.37 15.69 8.74
CA TYR A 238 -46.67 14.98 7.48
C TYR A 238 -46.49 13.46 7.55
N GLY A 239 -45.93 12.91 8.65
CA GLY A 239 -45.65 11.49 8.80
C GLY A 239 -44.32 11.05 8.18
N ASN A 240 -44.15 9.75 7.97
CA ASN A 240 -42.87 9.17 7.57
C ASN A 240 -42.38 9.66 6.18
N ILE A 241 -41.08 9.94 6.08
CA ILE A 241 -40.44 10.26 4.79
C ILE A 241 -40.25 8.97 3.98
N ASP A 242 -40.94 8.86 2.85
CA ASP A 242 -40.85 7.69 1.97
C ASP A 242 -39.67 7.77 0.97
N ILE A 243 -38.59 7.03 1.23
CA ILE A 243 -37.42 6.97 0.34
C ILE A 243 -37.63 5.88 -0.72
N PRO A 244 -37.67 6.21 -2.02
CA PRO A 244 -37.98 5.24 -3.07
C PRO A 244 -36.88 4.18 -3.21
N PHE A 245 -37.28 2.94 -3.46
CA PHE A 245 -36.37 1.84 -3.79
C PHE A 245 -36.04 1.84 -5.29
N PRO A 246 -34.76 1.63 -5.69
CA PRO A 246 -34.40 1.53 -7.09
C PRO A 246 -34.93 0.22 -7.70
N GLN A 247 -35.62 0.29 -8.82
CA GLN A 247 -36.09 -0.91 -9.53
C GLN A 247 -34.95 -1.63 -10.27
N LYS A 248 -33.93 -0.86 -10.71
CA LYS A 248 -32.77 -1.37 -11.45
C LYS A 248 -31.48 -0.95 -10.75
N VAL A 249 -30.64 -1.94 -10.45
CA VAL A 249 -29.33 -1.73 -9.82
C VAL A 249 -28.26 -2.22 -10.77
N ALA A 250 -27.22 -1.41 -10.96
CA ALA A 250 -26.03 -1.74 -11.74
C ALA A 250 -24.86 -2.00 -10.81
N PHE A 251 -24.44 -3.26 -10.68
CA PHE A 251 -23.24 -3.63 -9.96
C PHE A 251 -22.03 -3.54 -10.90
N PHE A 252 -21.13 -2.60 -10.61
CA PHE A 252 -19.99 -2.26 -11.46
C PHE A 252 -18.66 -2.57 -10.76
N PRO A 253 -18.15 -3.81 -10.91
CA PRO A 253 -16.87 -4.20 -10.37
C PRO A 253 -15.71 -3.66 -11.22
N GLY A 254 -14.65 -3.21 -10.55
CA GLY A 254 -13.42 -2.80 -11.22
C GLY A 254 -12.25 -2.67 -10.25
N THR A 255 -11.03 -2.91 -10.74
CA THR A 255 -9.82 -2.73 -9.93
C THR A 255 -9.63 -1.25 -9.54
N PHE A 256 -10.01 -0.33 -10.45
CA PHE A 256 -9.96 1.13 -10.26
C PHE A 256 -8.62 1.64 -9.71
N ASP A 257 -7.53 1.35 -10.42
CA ASP A 257 -6.16 1.60 -9.95
C ASP A 257 -5.33 2.47 -10.92
N PRO A 258 -5.63 3.78 -11.04
CA PRO A 258 -6.70 4.53 -10.34
C PRO A 258 -8.05 4.52 -11.09
N PHE A 259 -9.10 5.01 -10.41
CA PHE A 259 -10.39 5.35 -11.03
C PHE A 259 -10.20 6.50 -12.02
N SER A 260 -10.80 6.41 -13.20
CA SER A 260 -10.56 7.35 -14.32
C SER A 260 -11.83 8.05 -14.76
N LEU A 261 -11.70 9.10 -15.56
CA LEU A 261 -12.85 9.78 -16.18
C LEU A 261 -13.65 8.83 -17.07
N SER A 262 -13.02 7.84 -17.71
CA SER A 262 -13.76 6.81 -18.47
C SER A 262 -14.69 6.00 -17.57
N HIS A 263 -14.20 5.55 -16.40
CA HIS A 263 -15.04 4.84 -15.43
C HIS A 263 -16.18 5.72 -14.90
N LYS A 264 -15.89 7.00 -14.64
CA LYS A 264 -16.90 7.98 -14.20
C LYS A 264 -18.00 8.18 -15.25
N GLU A 265 -17.64 8.39 -16.52
CA GLU A 265 -18.61 8.59 -17.59
C GLU A 265 -19.42 7.32 -17.88
N ILE A 266 -18.82 6.13 -17.77
CA ILE A 266 -19.56 4.86 -17.80
C ILE A 266 -20.65 4.86 -16.71
N ALA A 267 -20.28 5.15 -15.47
CA ALA A 267 -21.19 5.11 -14.34
C ALA A 267 -22.33 6.14 -14.49
N LYS A 268 -22.01 7.36 -14.94
CA LYS A 268 -23.00 8.41 -15.25
C LYS A 268 -23.96 7.97 -16.36
N TYR A 269 -23.44 7.40 -17.44
CA TYR A 269 -24.26 6.93 -18.54
C TYR A 269 -25.22 5.82 -18.12
N ILE A 270 -24.79 4.88 -17.28
CA ILE A 270 -25.68 3.84 -16.72
C ILE A 270 -26.75 4.48 -15.83
N ARG A 271 -26.36 5.39 -14.94
CA ARG A 271 -27.29 6.11 -14.07
C ARG A 271 -28.37 6.82 -14.87
N ASP A 272 -28.00 7.51 -15.95
CA ASP A 272 -28.92 8.29 -16.79
C ASP A 272 -29.94 7.40 -17.53
N LEU A 273 -29.71 6.08 -17.59
CA LEU A 273 -30.69 5.07 -18.06
C LEU A 273 -31.67 4.61 -16.96
N GLY A 274 -31.68 5.28 -15.81
CA GLY A 274 -32.59 5.01 -14.68
C GLY A 274 -32.08 3.93 -13.73
N PHE A 275 -30.76 3.69 -13.67
CA PHE A 275 -30.14 2.76 -12.73
C PHE A 275 -29.59 3.48 -11.51
N GLU A 276 -29.57 2.77 -10.39
CA GLU A 276 -28.67 3.10 -9.30
C GLU A 276 -27.38 2.28 -9.43
N VAL A 277 -26.22 2.94 -9.42
CA VAL A 277 -24.92 2.33 -9.73
C VAL A 277 -24.11 2.09 -8.46
N TYR A 278 -23.61 0.86 -8.30
CA TYR A 278 -22.76 0.44 -7.20
C TYR A 278 -21.37 0.06 -7.71
N LEU A 279 -20.40 0.94 -7.46
CA LEU A 279 -19.00 0.72 -7.78
C LEU A 279 -18.37 -0.22 -6.74
N SER A 280 -17.93 -1.39 -7.18
CA SER A 280 -17.25 -2.36 -6.31
C SER A 280 -15.76 -2.39 -6.63
N ILE A 281 -14.95 -2.09 -5.62
CA ILE A 281 -13.49 -2.12 -5.76
C ILE A 281 -13.01 -3.57 -5.69
N ASP A 282 -12.52 -4.08 -6.80
CA ASP A 282 -12.10 -5.47 -6.96
C ASP A 282 -10.73 -5.74 -6.31
N GLU A 283 -10.65 -6.89 -5.62
CA GLU A 283 -9.47 -7.45 -4.95
C GLU A 283 -9.10 -8.84 -5.47
N PHE A 284 -9.85 -9.40 -6.44
CA PHE A 284 -9.65 -10.74 -6.96
C PHE A 284 -8.56 -10.82 -8.04
N SER A 285 -8.03 -9.67 -8.48
CA SER A 285 -6.82 -9.64 -9.30
C SER A 285 -5.59 -10.00 -8.46
N TRP A 286 -5.10 -11.23 -8.65
CA TRP A 286 -3.92 -11.76 -7.94
C TRP A 286 -2.61 -11.58 -8.71
N SER A 287 -2.66 -11.08 -9.95
CA SER A 287 -1.48 -10.78 -10.77
C SER A 287 -1.01 -9.33 -10.69
N LYS A 288 -1.82 -8.42 -10.15
CA LYS A 288 -1.54 -6.98 -10.12
C LYS A 288 -1.00 -6.52 -8.77
N LYS A 289 -0.23 -5.43 -8.81
CA LYS A 289 0.19 -4.60 -7.67
C LYS A 289 -0.66 -3.33 -7.67
N THR A 290 -1.70 -3.33 -6.86
CA THR A 290 -2.64 -2.23 -6.74
C THR A 290 -2.31 -1.33 -5.55
N LEU A 291 -2.74 -0.08 -5.60
CA LEU A 291 -2.77 0.77 -4.41
C LEU A 291 -3.68 0.12 -3.33
N PRO A 292 -3.40 0.30 -2.03
CA PRO A 292 -4.26 -0.20 -0.96
C PRO A 292 -5.74 0.15 -1.17
N ASN A 293 -6.63 -0.77 -0.77
CA ASN A 293 -8.05 -0.69 -1.09
C ASN A 293 -8.70 0.61 -0.62
N LEU A 294 -8.45 1.03 0.63
CA LEU A 294 -9.08 2.22 1.21
C LEU A 294 -8.65 3.51 0.47
N LEU A 295 -7.41 3.57 -0.01
CA LEU A 295 -6.95 4.71 -0.83
C LEU A 295 -7.64 4.75 -2.19
N ARG A 296 -7.89 3.58 -2.82
CA ARG A 296 -8.70 3.54 -4.05
C ARG A 296 -10.16 3.92 -3.78
N ARG A 297 -10.73 3.52 -2.63
CA ARG A 297 -12.05 3.98 -2.20
C ARG A 297 -12.09 5.50 -2.10
N ASN A 298 -11.09 6.12 -1.48
CA ASN A 298 -10.95 7.58 -1.42
C ASN A 298 -10.95 8.22 -2.82
N LEU A 299 -10.17 7.68 -3.77
CA LEU A 299 -10.13 8.18 -5.16
C LEU A 299 -11.50 8.10 -5.86
N VAL A 300 -12.21 6.98 -5.70
CA VAL A 300 -13.56 6.80 -6.26
C VAL A 300 -14.55 7.74 -5.59
N THR A 301 -14.50 7.87 -4.26
CA THR A 301 -15.35 8.78 -3.48
C THR A 301 -15.19 10.22 -3.95
N MET A 302 -13.96 10.73 -4.04
CA MET A 302 -13.68 12.08 -4.55
C MET A 302 -14.23 12.28 -5.96
N SER A 303 -14.01 11.28 -6.83
CA SER A 303 -14.42 11.36 -8.23
C SER A 303 -15.94 11.32 -8.42
N THR A 304 -16.69 10.73 -7.48
CA THR A 304 -18.13 10.46 -7.64
C THR A 304 -19.00 11.17 -6.60
N ALA A 305 -18.43 11.97 -5.71
CA ALA A 305 -19.16 12.64 -4.64
C ALA A 305 -20.31 13.51 -5.15
N SER A 306 -20.12 14.27 -6.24
CA SER A 306 -21.18 15.05 -6.90
C SER A 306 -22.24 14.24 -7.62
N GLU A 307 -22.00 12.95 -7.89
CA GLU A 307 -22.89 12.15 -8.71
C GLU A 307 -23.93 11.44 -7.82
N LEU A 308 -25.17 11.93 -7.86
CA LEU A 308 -26.32 11.26 -7.25
C LEU A 308 -26.52 9.86 -7.86
N ASN A 309 -27.10 8.93 -7.09
CA ASN A 309 -27.40 7.55 -7.50
C ASN A 309 -26.18 6.72 -7.95
N ILE A 310 -24.96 7.15 -7.61
CA ILE A 310 -23.72 6.39 -7.77
C ILE A 310 -23.08 6.24 -6.39
N TYR A 311 -22.85 4.99 -5.96
CA TYR A 311 -22.38 4.67 -4.61
C TYR A 311 -21.22 3.67 -4.66
N LEU A 312 -20.39 3.65 -3.62
CA LEU A 312 -19.47 2.55 -3.38
C LEU A 312 -20.23 1.37 -2.78
N TYR A 313 -20.00 0.18 -3.32
CA TYR A 313 -20.46 -1.05 -2.69
C TYR A 313 -19.69 -1.31 -1.38
N PRO A 314 -20.34 -1.79 -0.30
CA PRO A 314 -19.66 -2.07 0.95
C PRO A 314 -18.58 -3.14 0.80
N ASP A 315 -17.40 -2.89 1.34
CA ASP A 315 -16.22 -3.77 1.27
C ASP A 315 -16.35 -5.06 2.09
N MET A 316 -17.18 -5.05 3.13
CA MET A 316 -17.52 -6.22 3.94
C MET A 316 -18.20 -7.37 3.15
N TYR A 317 -18.68 -7.11 1.93
CA TYR A 317 -19.31 -8.09 1.03
C TYR A 317 -18.40 -8.40 -0.17
N PRO A 318 -17.41 -9.29 -0.04
CA PRO A 318 -16.60 -9.72 -1.18
C PRO A 318 -17.48 -10.35 -2.27
N THR A 319 -17.31 -9.89 -3.50
CA THR A 319 -18.14 -10.33 -4.63
C THR A 319 -17.28 -10.89 -5.76
N ASN A 320 -16.84 -12.14 -5.60
CA ASN A 320 -16.14 -12.84 -6.67
C ASN A 320 -17.17 -13.39 -7.67
N ILE A 321 -17.08 -12.96 -8.94
CA ILE A 321 -17.99 -13.39 -10.02
C ILE A 321 -17.90 -14.89 -10.36
N SER A 322 -16.86 -15.59 -9.90
CA SER A 322 -16.76 -17.05 -10.03
C SER A 322 -17.34 -17.81 -8.83
N ASN A 323 -17.82 -17.11 -7.79
CA ASN A 323 -18.30 -17.71 -6.55
C ASN A 323 -19.82 -17.56 -6.41
N GLU A 324 -20.53 -18.69 -6.44
CA GLU A 324 -21.99 -18.73 -6.36
C GLU A 324 -22.56 -18.17 -5.06
N SER A 325 -21.91 -18.43 -3.93
CA SER A 325 -22.37 -17.92 -2.64
C SER A 325 -22.27 -16.40 -2.58
N ASN A 326 -21.20 -15.83 -3.16
CA ASN A 326 -21.05 -14.37 -3.24
C ASN A 326 -22.13 -13.76 -4.13
N LEU A 327 -22.38 -14.35 -5.30
CA LEU A 327 -23.43 -13.89 -6.22
C LEU A 327 -24.84 -14.02 -5.60
N LYS A 328 -25.09 -15.08 -4.83
CA LYS A 328 -26.33 -15.21 -4.05
C LYS A 328 -26.47 -14.08 -3.02
N THR A 329 -25.39 -13.76 -2.29
CA THR A 329 -25.37 -12.62 -1.35
C THR A 329 -25.61 -11.30 -2.07
N LEU A 330 -24.99 -11.08 -3.24
CA LEU A 330 -25.23 -9.88 -4.05
C LEU A 330 -26.71 -9.71 -4.40
N LYS A 331 -27.40 -10.77 -4.86
CA LYS A 331 -28.86 -10.71 -5.10
C LYS A 331 -29.65 -10.40 -3.82
N LYS A 332 -29.28 -11.02 -2.70
CA LYS A 332 -29.94 -10.79 -1.40
C LYS A 332 -29.77 -9.37 -0.87
N ASN A 333 -28.66 -8.70 -1.19
CA ASN A 333 -28.41 -7.32 -0.80
C ASN A 333 -29.33 -6.33 -1.53
N PHE A 334 -30.00 -6.76 -2.60
CA PHE A 334 -30.93 -5.96 -3.39
C PHE A 334 -32.26 -6.69 -3.61
N PRO A 335 -33.05 -6.96 -2.55
CA PRO A 335 -34.23 -7.82 -2.63
C PRO A 335 -35.35 -7.25 -3.51
N ASN A 336 -35.44 -5.93 -3.60
CA ASN A 336 -36.48 -5.21 -4.35
C ASN A 336 -36.01 -4.71 -5.72
N SER A 337 -34.81 -5.09 -6.16
CA SER A 337 -34.20 -4.54 -7.38
C SER A 337 -33.71 -5.66 -8.29
N LYS A 338 -33.83 -5.43 -9.59
CA LYS A 338 -33.17 -6.28 -10.57
C LYS A 338 -31.70 -5.88 -10.69
N VAL A 339 -30.79 -6.79 -10.36
CA VAL A 339 -29.34 -6.55 -10.40
C VAL A 339 -28.76 -6.85 -11.78
N TYR A 340 -28.03 -5.88 -12.31
CA TYR A 340 -27.31 -5.94 -13.57
C TYR A 340 -25.80 -5.92 -13.32
N MET A 341 -25.08 -6.86 -13.92
CA MET A 341 -23.62 -6.92 -13.85
C MET A 341 -23.02 -6.07 -14.97
N CYS A 342 -22.30 -5.01 -14.61
CA CYS A 342 -21.56 -4.19 -15.56
C CYS A 342 -20.20 -4.82 -15.85
N VAL A 343 -19.95 -5.19 -17.11
CA VAL A 343 -18.73 -5.86 -17.53
C VAL A 343 -18.23 -5.32 -18.87
N GLY A 344 -16.92 -5.37 -19.08
CA GLY A 344 -16.34 -5.17 -20.40
C GLY A 344 -16.56 -6.39 -21.30
N SER A 345 -16.59 -6.18 -22.62
CA SER A 345 -16.66 -7.27 -23.60
C SER A 345 -15.51 -8.28 -23.43
N ASP A 346 -14.32 -7.80 -23.06
CA ASP A 346 -13.12 -8.59 -22.79
C ASP A 346 -13.30 -9.58 -21.63
N VAL A 347 -14.04 -9.19 -20.58
CA VAL A 347 -14.30 -10.05 -19.42
C VAL A 347 -15.21 -11.21 -19.80
N ILE A 348 -16.27 -10.97 -20.57
CA ILE A 348 -17.19 -12.02 -21.03
C ILE A 348 -16.47 -13.07 -21.88
N LEU A 349 -15.56 -12.64 -22.74
CA LEU A 349 -14.83 -13.54 -23.65
C LEU A 349 -13.73 -14.34 -22.93
N ASN A 350 -13.06 -13.75 -21.94
CA ASN A 350 -11.84 -14.32 -21.37
C ASN A 350 -12.01 -14.96 -19.99
N ALA A 351 -12.90 -14.43 -19.14
CA ALA A 351 -13.00 -14.86 -17.74
C ALA A 351 -13.49 -16.31 -17.62
N SER A 352 -12.88 -17.06 -16.71
CA SER A 352 -13.22 -18.48 -16.47
C SER A 352 -14.64 -18.67 -15.94
N SER A 353 -15.23 -17.67 -15.28
CA SER A 353 -16.60 -17.70 -14.77
C SER A 353 -17.64 -17.92 -15.88
N TYR A 354 -17.46 -17.29 -17.05
CA TYR A 354 -18.35 -17.47 -18.23
C TYR A 354 -18.06 -18.74 -19.04
N LYS A 355 -16.95 -19.42 -18.73
CA LYS A 355 -16.60 -20.72 -19.33
C LYS A 355 -17.06 -21.89 -18.46
N SER A 356 -17.36 -21.63 -17.18
CA SER A 356 -17.82 -22.63 -16.22
C SER A 356 -19.28 -23.01 -16.48
N PRO A 357 -19.73 -24.22 -16.06
CA PRO A 357 -21.13 -24.62 -16.19
C PRO A 357 -22.09 -23.64 -15.53
N LYS A 358 -23.30 -23.53 -16.10
CA LYS A 358 -24.36 -22.70 -15.51
C LYS A 358 -24.93 -23.38 -14.27
N THR A 359 -25.12 -22.59 -13.21
CA THR A 359 -25.81 -22.99 -11.97
C THR A 359 -26.78 -21.89 -11.52
N GLN A 360 -27.66 -22.19 -10.57
CA GLN A 360 -28.73 -21.29 -10.10
C GLN A 360 -28.24 -19.90 -9.67
N ASN A 361 -27.02 -19.82 -9.11
CA ASN A 361 -26.42 -18.56 -8.66
C ASN A 361 -25.13 -18.24 -9.42
N SER A 362 -24.94 -18.78 -10.63
CA SER A 362 -23.83 -18.42 -11.51
C SER A 362 -24.04 -17.04 -12.15
N ILE A 363 -22.95 -16.47 -12.66
CA ILE A 363 -22.94 -15.17 -13.35
C ILE A 363 -23.95 -15.10 -14.50
N HIS A 364 -24.18 -16.21 -15.21
CA HIS A 364 -25.11 -16.33 -16.33
C HIS A 364 -26.56 -15.94 -16.00
N THR A 365 -26.95 -16.10 -14.72
CA THR A 365 -28.33 -15.83 -14.26
C THR A 365 -28.59 -14.35 -13.99
N PHE A 366 -27.58 -13.50 -14.06
CA PHE A 366 -27.73 -12.05 -13.91
C PHE A 366 -28.11 -11.40 -15.23
N SER A 367 -28.77 -10.25 -15.14
CA SER A 367 -28.82 -9.33 -16.27
C SER A 367 -27.47 -8.63 -16.42
N HIS A 368 -27.12 -8.17 -17.62
CA HIS A 368 -25.79 -7.61 -17.89
C HIS A 368 -25.88 -6.26 -18.59
N ILE A 369 -24.93 -5.38 -18.24
CA ILE A 369 -24.62 -4.18 -19.00
C ILE A 369 -23.22 -4.38 -19.55
N ILE A 370 -23.10 -4.47 -20.87
CA ILE A 370 -21.85 -4.80 -21.56
C ILE A 370 -21.31 -3.56 -22.24
N PHE A 371 -20.10 -3.17 -21.86
CA PHE A 371 -19.36 -2.10 -22.55
C PHE A 371 -18.52 -2.70 -23.67
N GLU A 372 -18.90 -2.40 -24.90
CA GLU A 372 -18.20 -2.86 -26.09
C GLU A 372 -16.86 -2.12 -26.23
N ARG A 373 -15.75 -2.87 -26.32
CA ARG A 373 -14.42 -2.36 -26.63
C ARG A 373 -13.91 -2.94 -27.94
N GLY A 374 -13.48 -2.09 -28.88
CA GLY A 374 -12.72 -2.51 -30.07
C GLY A 374 -13.47 -3.37 -31.10
N ARG A 375 -12.75 -4.31 -31.74
CA ARG A 375 -13.18 -5.15 -32.88
C ARG A 375 -13.85 -6.48 -32.47
N ASP A 376 -14.30 -6.63 -31.23
CA ASP A 376 -14.79 -7.92 -30.67
C ASP A 376 -16.25 -8.28 -31.03
N ARG A 377 -16.88 -7.56 -31.98
CA ARG A 377 -18.32 -7.68 -32.28
C ARG A 377 -18.77 -9.08 -32.64
N ASP A 378 -17.99 -9.77 -33.47
CA ASP A 378 -18.39 -11.08 -34.00
C ASP A 378 -18.26 -12.19 -32.95
N LEU A 379 -17.31 -12.04 -32.02
CA LEU A 379 -17.10 -12.98 -30.91
C LEU A 379 -18.07 -12.76 -29.75
N LEU A 380 -18.56 -11.54 -29.56
CA LEU A 380 -19.47 -11.20 -28.46
C LEU A 380 -20.88 -11.80 -28.64
N LYS A 381 -21.39 -11.85 -29.88
CA LYS A 381 -22.73 -12.38 -30.19
C LYS A 381 -22.98 -13.80 -29.62
N PRO A 382 -22.14 -14.81 -29.87
CA PRO A 382 -22.34 -16.15 -29.30
C PRO A 382 -22.16 -16.19 -27.78
N ALA A 383 -21.27 -15.36 -27.22
CA ALA A 383 -21.05 -15.32 -25.78
C ALA A 383 -22.25 -14.76 -25.02
N VAL A 384 -22.91 -13.72 -25.56
CA VAL A 384 -24.12 -13.11 -24.99
C VAL A 384 -25.30 -14.08 -24.93
N LYS A 385 -25.42 -15.01 -25.89
CA LYS A 385 -26.47 -16.06 -25.87
C LYS A 385 -26.39 -16.99 -24.65
N LYS A 386 -25.25 -17.02 -23.94
CA LYS A 386 -25.10 -17.81 -22.72
C LYS A 386 -25.68 -17.10 -21.48
N ILE A 387 -26.09 -15.85 -21.57
CA ILE A 387 -26.66 -15.09 -20.46
C ILE A 387 -28.18 -15.30 -20.46
N ASP A 388 -28.74 -15.67 -19.32
CA ASP A 388 -30.17 -15.96 -19.17
C ASP A 388 -30.98 -14.67 -18.89
N GLY A 389 -30.32 -13.66 -18.29
CA GLY A 389 -30.92 -12.36 -18.00
C GLY A 389 -30.95 -11.40 -19.20
N SER A 390 -31.56 -10.23 -19.01
CA SER A 390 -31.58 -9.18 -20.04
C SER A 390 -30.20 -8.57 -20.23
N VAL A 391 -29.80 -8.33 -21.48
CA VAL A 391 -28.49 -7.78 -21.83
C VAL A 391 -28.65 -6.42 -22.49
N LEU A 392 -27.94 -5.43 -21.97
CA LEU A 392 -27.86 -4.08 -22.50
C LEU A 392 -26.43 -3.83 -23.00
N ILE A 393 -26.25 -3.54 -24.29
CA ILE A 393 -24.93 -3.26 -24.87
C ILE A 393 -24.77 -1.75 -25.02
N LEU A 394 -23.73 -1.20 -24.39
CA LEU A 394 -23.45 0.23 -24.37
C LEU A 394 -22.11 0.53 -25.04
N ARG A 395 -22.02 1.73 -25.61
CA ARG A 395 -20.79 2.29 -26.20
C ARG A 395 -20.48 3.64 -25.60
N LEU A 396 -19.21 3.85 -25.31
CA LEU A 396 -18.70 5.16 -24.90
C LEU A 396 -18.38 6.01 -26.12
N ASN A 397 -18.46 7.33 -25.94
CA ASN A 397 -17.89 8.29 -26.88
C ASN A 397 -16.37 8.05 -27.02
N SER A 398 -15.84 8.21 -28.23
CA SER A 398 -14.42 8.02 -28.57
C SER A 398 -13.46 8.81 -27.67
N LYS A 399 -13.89 9.97 -27.16
CA LYS A 399 -13.12 10.78 -26.19
C LYS A 399 -12.74 9.99 -24.93
N TYR A 400 -13.66 9.19 -24.40
CA TYR A 400 -13.49 8.49 -23.11
C TYR A 400 -13.11 7.03 -23.27
N SER A 401 -13.26 6.45 -24.47
CA SER A 401 -12.97 5.03 -24.72
C SER A 401 -11.49 4.67 -24.60
N ASN A 402 -10.60 5.64 -24.81
CA ASN A 402 -9.15 5.40 -24.87
C ASN A 402 -8.43 5.58 -23.53
N ILE A 403 -9.10 6.14 -22.52
CA ILE A 403 -8.48 6.38 -21.20
C ILE A 403 -8.41 5.05 -20.44
N SER A 404 -7.19 4.65 -20.04
CA SER A 404 -6.95 3.46 -19.23
C SER A 404 -6.17 3.77 -17.95
N SER A 405 -6.35 2.97 -16.90
CA SER A 405 -5.56 3.12 -15.65
C SER A 405 -4.06 2.91 -15.90
N SER A 406 -3.68 2.05 -16.85
CA SER A 406 -2.28 1.86 -17.26
C SER A 406 -1.71 3.11 -17.91
N GLN A 407 -2.47 3.82 -18.74
CA GLN A 407 -2.07 5.11 -19.29
C GLN A 407 -1.83 6.14 -18.19
N ILE A 408 -2.72 6.23 -17.19
CA ILE A 408 -2.59 7.18 -16.08
C ILE A 408 -1.30 6.91 -15.29
N ARG A 409 -1.04 5.65 -14.90
CA ARG A 409 0.18 5.27 -14.17
C ARG A 409 1.44 5.57 -14.98
N ASN A 410 1.44 5.25 -16.28
CA ASN A 410 2.55 5.58 -17.17
C ASN A 410 2.74 7.09 -17.32
N SER A 411 1.67 7.89 -17.33
CA SER A 411 1.78 9.36 -17.35
C SER A 411 2.45 9.87 -16.07
N ILE A 412 2.04 9.38 -14.89
CA ILE A 412 2.65 9.74 -13.60
C ILE A 412 4.15 9.40 -13.60
N ASP A 413 4.52 8.20 -14.03
CA ASP A 413 5.92 7.75 -14.06
C ASP A 413 6.79 8.59 -15.00
N ASN A 414 6.19 9.11 -16.08
CA ASN A 414 6.84 9.99 -17.04
C ASN A 414 6.71 11.49 -16.69
N ASN A 415 6.21 11.84 -15.49
CA ASN A 415 5.91 13.20 -15.06
C ASN A 415 5.03 13.99 -16.07
N ARG A 416 4.09 13.31 -16.72
CA ARG A 416 3.09 13.92 -17.61
C ARG A 416 1.83 14.28 -16.83
N ASP A 417 1.15 15.31 -17.31
CA ASP A 417 -0.14 15.75 -16.78
C ASP A 417 -1.22 14.66 -16.91
N ILE A 418 -2.06 14.52 -15.88
CA ILE A 418 -3.18 13.57 -15.84
C ILE A 418 -4.53 14.25 -15.68
N SER A 419 -4.58 15.60 -15.70
CA SER A 419 -5.80 16.40 -15.52
C SER A 419 -6.94 16.03 -16.48
N THR A 420 -6.59 15.53 -17.68
CA THR A 420 -7.55 15.08 -18.70
C THR A 420 -7.97 13.61 -18.56
N LEU A 421 -7.40 12.87 -17.60
CA LEU A 421 -7.57 11.42 -17.43
C LEU A 421 -8.31 11.04 -16.14
N VAL A 422 -8.23 11.87 -15.10
CA VAL A 422 -8.86 11.65 -13.77
C VAL A 422 -9.65 12.89 -13.31
N ASP A 423 -10.44 12.76 -12.26
CA ASP A 423 -11.12 13.91 -11.65
C ASP A 423 -10.10 14.83 -10.95
N PRO A 424 -10.22 16.18 -11.04
CA PRO A 424 -9.21 17.09 -10.48
C PRO A 424 -8.96 16.92 -8.98
N MET A 425 -9.98 16.54 -8.19
CA MET A 425 -9.78 16.27 -6.76
C MET A 425 -8.91 15.02 -6.54
N ALA A 426 -9.13 13.99 -7.37
CA ALA A 426 -8.34 12.76 -7.33
C ALA A 426 -6.91 13.00 -7.82
N GLU A 427 -6.72 13.85 -8.84
CA GLU A 427 -5.40 14.30 -9.31
C GLU A 427 -4.59 14.97 -8.19
N GLN A 428 -5.17 15.99 -7.55
CA GLN A 428 -4.53 16.70 -6.44
C GLN A 428 -4.16 15.73 -5.31
N TYR A 429 -5.06 14.81 -4.97
CA TYR A 429 -4.83 13.81 -3.94
C TYR A 429 -3.71 12.82 -4.33
N ILE A 430 -3.60 12.40 -5.59
CA ILE A 430 -2.52 11.52 -6.07
C ILE A 430 -1.16 12.22 -5.96
N TYR A 431 -1.03 13.43 -6.47
CA TYR A 431 0.24 14.15 -6.50
C TYR A 431 0.67 14.64 -5.12
N ALA A 432 -0.25 15.21 -4.33
CA ALA A 432 0.06 15.70 -2.99
C ALA A 432 0.61 14.61 -2.06
N ASN A 433 0.21 13.36 -2.31
CA ASN A 433 0.52 12.20 -1.46
C ASN A 433 1.51 11.21 -2.09
N GLY A 434 2.00 11.47 -3.31
CA GLY A 434 3.05 10.66 -3.96
C GLY A 434 2.62 9.24 -4.36
N PHE A 435 1.34 9.03 -4.69
CA PHE A 435 0.85 7.72 -5.11
C PHE A 435 1.28 7.37 -6.54
N TYR A 436 1.32 6.07 -6.85
CA TYR A 436 1.65 5.50 -8.16
C TYR A 436 3.08 5.70 -8.70
N GLN A 437 3.95 6.39 -7.98
CA GLN A 437 5.33 6.67 -8.38
C GLN A 437 6.15 5.41 -8.72
N ARG A 438 6.53 5.26 -10.00
CA ARG A 438 7.40 4.21 -10.58
C ARG A 438 7.08 2.80 -10.13
N GLU A 439 5.80 2.51 -9.89
CA GLU A 439 5.35 1.20 -9.43
C GLU A 439 4.89 0.39 -10.64
N SER A 440 5.43 -0.82 -10.82
CA SER A 440 4.92 -1.75 -11.83
C SER A 440 3.46 -2.12 -11.54
N GLN A 441 2.63 -2.22 -12.57
CA GLN A 441 1.24 -2.66 -12.42
C GLN A 441 1.13 -4.16 -12.10
N ASP A 442 2.09 -4.95 -12.55
CA ASP A 442 2.06 -6.39 -12.41
C ASP A 442 3.04 -6.88 -11.33
N LYS A 443 2.65 -7.97 -10.68
CA LYS A 443 3.53 -8.74 -9.81
C LYS A 443 4.67 -9.35 -10.64
N ASP A 444 5.84 -9.40 -10.04
CA ASP A 444 7.01 -9.91 -10.73
C ASP A 444 7.01 -11.43 -10.77
N PHE A 445 7.67 -11.99 -11.78
CA PHE A 445 8.06 -13.39 -11.79
C PHE A 445 9.51 -13.48 -11.33
N ILE A 446 9.83 -14.53 -10.56
CA ILE A 446 11.23 -14.89 -10.36
C ILE A 446 11.72 -15.48 -11.69
N LYS A 447 12.47 -14.69 -12.46
CA LYS A 447 12.86 -14.94 -13.86
C LYS A 447 13.44 -16.33 -14.12
N SER A 448 14.15 -16.91 -13.16
CA SER A 448 14.61 -18.30 -13.21
C SER A 448 14.91 -18.83 -11.81
N LEU A 449 14.49 -20.07 -11.52
CA LEU A 449 14.90 -20.81 -10.33
C LEU A 449 16.29 -21.43 -10.57
N TRP A 450 17.25 -20.58 -10.90
CA TRP A 450 18.57 -20.98 -11.41
C TRP A 450 19.50 -21.51 -10.34
N LEU A 451 19.31 -21.21 -9.05
CA LEU A 451 20.24 -21.62 -8.00
C LEU A 451 19.60 -22.70 -7.11
N ASP A 452 20.29 -23.82 -6.91
CA ASP A 452 19.83 -24.91 -6.06
C ASP A 452 20.98 -25.58 -5.31
N ARG A 453 20.65 -26.36 -4.28
CA ARG A 453 21.63 -27.13 -3.49
C ARG A 453 21.45 -28.64 -3.71
N GLU A 454 22.54 -29.37 -3.86
CA GLU A 454 22.57 -30.83 -3.86
C GLU A 454 23.36 -31.31 -2.63
N VAL A 455 22.86 -32.35 -1.94
CA VAL A 455 23.47 -32.87 -0.72
C VAL A 455 23.73 -34.36 -0.89
N PHE A 456 24.98 -34.79 -0.73
CA PHE A 456 25.38 -36.19 -0.79
C PHE A 456 25.99 -36.62 0.55
N LYS A 457 25.58 -37.80 1.03
CA LYS A 457 26.07 -38.41 2.29
C LYS A 457 27.13 -39.48 2.09
N ASN A 458 27.30 -39.96 0.86
CA ASN A 458 28.25 -41.01 0.51
C ASN A 458 29.09 -40.54 -0.67
N PHE A 459 30.34 -41.01 -0.74
CA PHE A 459 31.20 -40.77 -1.89
C PHE A 459 30.99 -41.85 -2.95
N GLY A 460 30.86 -41.42 -4.21
CA GLY A 460 30.63 -42.32 -5.35
C GLY A 460 30.76 -41.58 -6.68
N ASN A 461 30.41 -42.25 -7.78
CA ASN A 461 30.58 -41.72 -9.14
C ASN A 461 29.83 -40.40 -9.38
N GLU A 462 28.65 -40.22 -8.77
CA GLU A 462 27.90 -38.96 -8.87
C GLU A 462 28.67 -37.78 -8.25
N VAL A 463 29.22 -37.97 -7.05
CA VAL A 463 30.03 -36.95 -6.36
C VAL A 463 31.30 -36.64 -7.14
N LEU A 464 31.98 -37.66 -7.67
CA LEU A 464 33.14 -37.51 -8.54
C LEU A 464 32.81 -36.69 -9.79
N ASN A 465 31.70 -36.99 -10.47
CA ASN A 465 31.25 -36.25 -11.64
C ASN A 465 30.99 -34.77 -11.31
N ARG A 466 30.38 -34.49 -10.15
CA ARG A 466 30.13 -33.11 -9.68
C ARG A 466 31.42 -32.36 -9.36
N ILE A 467 32.39 -33.02 -8.73
CA ILE A 467 33.71 -32.45 -8.44
C ILE A 467 34.44 -32.13 -9.75
N ASN A 468 34.47 -33.06 -10.72
CA ASN A 468 35.09 -32.87 -12.03
C ASN A 468 34.45 -31.69 -12.81
N GLN A 469 33.15 -31.46 -12.67
CA GLN A 469 32.47 -30.30 -13.26
C GLN A 469 32.92 -28.95 -12.65
N CYS A 470 33.24 -28.95 -11.34
CA CYS A 470 33.75 -27.78 -10.63
C CYS A 470 35.23 -27.52 -10.91
N ILE A 471 36.04 -28.56 -10.81
CA ILE A 471 37.50 -28.55 -10.92
C ILE A 471 37.90 -29.54 -12.02
N PRO A 472 37.98 -29.08 -13.29
CA PRO A 472 38.56 -29.88 -14.36
C PRO A 472 40.00 -30.28 -14.00
N ASP A 473 40.40 -31.51 -14.35
CA ASP A 473 41.75 -32.04 -14.12
C ASP A 473 42.18 -32.07 -12.64
N CYS A 474 41.23 -32.36 -11.74
CA CYS A 474 41.53 -32.48 -10.32
C CYS A 474 42.57 -33.59 -10.05
N THR A 475 43.57 -33.27 -9.22
CA THR A 475 44.69 -34.19 -8.97
C THR A 475 44.22 -35.47 -8.27
N TYR A 476 44.86 -36.60 -8.59
CA TYR A 476 44.60 -37.88 -7.92
C TYR A 476 44.70 -37.77 -6.39
N ASN A 477 45.66 -36.97 -5.90
CA ASN A 477 45.84 -36.69 -4.46
C ASN A 477 44.62 -35.98 -3.84
N PHE A 478 43.99 -35.05 -4.56
CA PHE A 478 42.78 -34.36 -4.08
C PHE A 478 41.60 -35.33 -3.94
N ILE A 479 41.35 -36.15 -4.97
CA ILE A 479 40.29 -37.16 -4.94
C ILE A 479 40.53 -38.17 -3.81
N ASN A 480 41.76 -38.66 -3.65
CA ASN A 480 42.10 -39.59 -2.58
C ASN A 480 41.89 -38.98 -1.19
N LYS A 481 42.18 -37.69 -1.00
CA LYS A 481 41.91 -37.01 0.26
C LYS A 481 40.41 -36.92 0.54
N ILE A 482 39.57 -36.64 -0.45
CA ILE A 482 38.11 -36.68 -0.29
C ILE A 482 37.65 -38.10 0.05
N ARG A 483 38.22 -39.13 -0.58
CA ARG A 483 37.91 -40.53 -0.28
C ARG A 483 38.26 -40.88 1.17
N GLU A 484 39.41 -40.43 1.66
CA GLU A 484 39.81 -40.57 3.07
C GLU A 484 38.79 -39.88 3.99
N ILE A 485 38.42 -38.63 3.72
CA ILE A 485 37.41 -37.89 4.50
C ILE A 485 36.04 -38.60 4.44
N SER A 486 35.69 -39.19 3.30
CA SER A 486 34.40 -39.90 3.14
C SER A 486 34.27 -41.16 3.97
N SER A 487 35.38 -41.73 4.42
CA SER A 487 35.37 -42.86 5.37
C SER A 487 35.03 -42.41 6.81
N LYS A 488 35.05 -41.11 7.08
CA LYS A 488 34.77 -40.57 8.42
C LYS A 488 33.26 -40.56 8.72
N PRO A 489 32.87 -40.62 10.00
CA PRO A 489 31.47 -40.63 10.40
C PRO A 489 30.69 -39.41 9.87
N SER A 490 29.46 -39.66 9.41
CA SER A 490 28.54 -38.61 8.92
C SER A 490 29.16 -37.68 7.88
N PHE A 491 29.99 -38.21 6.98
CA PHE A 491 30.45 -37.48 5.80
C PHE A 491 29.28 -36.82 5.06
N CYS A 492 29.49 -35.58 4.62
CA CYS A 492 28.56 -34.86 3.79
C CYS A 492 29.31 -33.91 2.87
N ILE A 493 28.87 -33.86 1.62
CA ILE A 493 29.27 -32.82 0.67
C ILE A 493 28.03 -32.09 0.18
N VAL A 494 28.07 -30.76 0.25
CA VAL A 494 27.01 -29.86 -0.22
C VAL A 494 27.51 -29.16 -1.46
N PHE A 495 26.79 -29.29 -2.57
CA PHE A 495 27.08 -28.61 -3.82
C PHE A 495 26.10 -27.46 -4.05
N LEU A 496 26.61 -26.35 -4.57
CA LEU A 496 25.80 -25.26 -5.11
C LEU A 496 25.75 -25.38 -6.63
N LYS A 497 24.55 -25.41 -7.21
CA LYS A 497 24.32 -25.69 -8.63
C LYS A 497 23.54 -24.60 -9.32
N ASP A 498 23.96 -24.26 -10.53
CA ASP A 498 23.15 -23.56 -11.53
C ASP A 498 22.28 -24.56 -12.28
N THR A 499 20.97 -24.54 -12.06
CA THR A 499 20.00 -25.45 -12.68
C THR A 499 19.74 -25.14 -14.15
N VAL A 500 19.96 -23.90 -14.59
CA VAL A 500 19.76 -23.46 -15.98
C VAL A 500 20.96 -23.87 -16.83
N ARG A 501 22.17 -23.57 -16.36
CA ARG A 501 23.43 -23.95 -17.02
C ARG A 501 23.83 -25.40 -16.77
N LYS A 502 23.15 -26.07 -15.83
CA LYS A 502 23.48 -27.42 -15.32
C LYS A 502 24.94 -27.51 -14.84
N GLU A 503 25.44 -26.42 -14.25
CA GLU A 503 26.83 -26.28 -13.82
C GLU A 503 26.93 -26.30 -12.29
N ILE A 504 27.99 -26.88 -11.73
CA ILE A 504 28.28 -26.81 -10.30
C ILE A 504 29.19 -25.61 -10.04
N LEU A 505 28.73 -24.74 -9.14
CA LEU A 505 29.35 -23.46 -8.81
C LEU A 505 30.38 -23.59 -7.69
N GLY A 506 30.23 -24.59 -6.82
CA GLY A 506 31.14 -24.87 -5.72
C GLY A 506 30.62 -25.94 -4.79
N PHE A 507 31.43 -26.31 -3.79
CA PHE A 507 31.08 -27.33 -2.80
C PHE A 507 31.72 -27.10 -1.42
N CYS A 508 31.08 -27.65 -0.40
CA CYS A 508 31.55 -27.65 0.99
C CYS A 508 31.58 -29.10 1.52
N ILE A 509 32.71 -29.51 2.08
CA ILE A 509 32.94 -30.87 2.61
C ILE A 509 32.98 -30.82 4.13
N MET A 510 32.22 -31.71 4.76
CA MET A 510 32.10 -31.77 6.20
C MET A 510 32.00 -33.21 6.70
N HIS A 511 32.45 -33.46 7.92
CA HIS A 511 32.27 -34.74 8.60
C HIS A 511 32.14 -34.55 10.12
N TRP A 512 31.51 -35.52 10.80
CA TRP A 512 31.34 -35.47 12.26
C TRP A 512 32.61 -35.89 12.99
N ILE A 513 33.06 -35.07 13.93
CA ILE A 513 34.16 -35.40 14.84
C ILE A 513 33.58 -35.97 16.14
N ARG A 514 33.98 -37.19 16.48
CA ARG A 514 33.71 -37.75 17.81
C ARG A 514 34.65 -37.11 18.83
N PRO A 515 34.16 -36.70 20.03
CA PRO A 515 35.03 -36.14 21.07
C PRO A 515 36.21 -37.05 21.47
N SER A 516 36.05 -38.37 21.38
CA SER A 516 37.12 -39.35 21.62
C SER A 516 38.22 -39.35 20.55
N MET A 517 37.97 -38.77 19.38
CA MET A 517 38.88 -38.77 18.23
C MET A 517 39.54 -37.40 17.98
N LEU A 518 39.36 -36.41 18.87
CA LEU A 518 39.91 -35.06 18.69
C LEU A 518 41.43 -35.06 18.43
N TYR A 519 42.20 -35.83 19.22
CA TYR A 519 43.65 -35.94 19.00
C TYR A 519 43.99 -36.59 17.66
N ASN A 520 43.23 -37.61 17.24
CA ASN A 520 43.43 -38.23 15.94
C ASN A 520 43.13 -37.28 14.78
N GLU A 521 42.18 -36.38 14.96
CA GLU A 521 41.80 -35.38 13.97
C GLU A 521 42.84 -34.28 13.84
N PHE A 522 43.30 -33.70 14.95
CA PHE A 522 44.16 -32.51 14.94
C PHE A 522 45.65 -32.79 15.10
N LYS A 523 46.02 -33.95 15.66
CA LYS A 523 47.42 -34.32 16.00
C LYS A 523 48.16 -33.27 16.84
N ASN A 524 47.40 -32.48 17.61
CA ASN A 524 47.90 -31.42 18.47
C ASN A 524 47.13 -31.47 19.80
N THR A 525 47.84 -31.64 20.91
CA THR A 525 47.27 -31.78 22.26
C THR A 525 46.58 -30.51 22.73
N GLY A 526 47.19 -29.33 22.52
CA GLY A 526 46.64 -28.03 22.92
C GLY A 526 45.33 -27.71 22.19
N VAL A 527 45.29 -27.89 20.87
CA VAL A 527 44.07 -27.71 20.07
C VAL A 527 42.96 -28.67 20.51
N SER A 528 43.31 -29.94 20.74
CA SER A 528 42.35 -30.96 21.16
C SER A 528 41.76 -30.66 22.54
N GLN A 529 42.57 -30.18 23.47
CA GLN A 529 42.13 -29.78 24.81
C GLN A 529 41.23 -28.55 24.74
N TYR A 530 41.62 -27.52 23.99
CA TYR A 530 40.82 -26.32 23.81
C TYR A 530 39.42 -26.63 23.26
N ILE A 531 39.33 -27.45 22.20
CA ILE A 531 38.05 -27.86 21.63
C ILE A 531 37.25 -28.66 22.67
N ARG A 532 37.87 -29.55 23.44
CA ARG A 532 37.18 -30.33 24.47
C ARG A 532 36.56 -29.45 25.56
N GLU A 533 37.24 -28.36 25.95
CA GLU A 533 36.77 -27.43 26.97
C GLU A 533 35.70 -26.45 26.48
N ASN A 534 35.72 -26.10 25.18
CA ASN A 534 34.85 -25.07 24.61
C ASN A 534 33.69 -25.62 23.76
N SER A 535 33.79 -26.85 23.26
CA SER A 535 32.73 -27.46 22.47
C SER A 535 31.58 -27.94 23.34
N THR A 536 30.36 -27.60 22.92
CA THR A 536 29.13 -28.21 23.45
C THR A 536 28.61 -29.22 22.43
N GLY A 537 28.12 -30.37 22.88
CA GLY A 537 27.41 -31.34 22.03
C GLY A 537 28.23 -31.94 20.87
N ARG A 538 27.59 -32.13 19.71
CA ARG A 538 28.20 -32.75 18.52
C ARG A 538 29.02 -31.72 17.73
N ILE A 539 30.23 -32.13 17.32
CA ILE A 539 31.20 -31.29 16.63
C ILE A 539 31.24 -31.64 15.13
N ILE A 540 31.04 -30.66 14.25
CA ILE A 540 31.24 -30.84 12.81
C ILE A 540 32.59 -30.27 12.38
N SER A 541 33.38 -31.05 11.63
CA SER A 541 34.53 -30.54 10.88
C SER A 541 34.08 -29.99 9.53
N ILE A 542 34.58 -28.82 9.16
CA ILE A 542 34.54 -28.31 7.79
C ILE A 542 35.94 -28.50 7.21
N ASP A 543 36.06 -29.44 6.27
CA ASP A 543 37.34 -29.88 5.73
C ASP A 543 37.78 -29.04 4.52
N GLY A 544 36.82 -28.42 3.84
CA GLY A 544 37.11 -27.54 2.71
C GLY A 544 35.87 -26.86 2.15
N LEU A 545 36.07 -25.63 1.67
CA LEU A 545 35.09 -24.86 0.92
C LEU A 545 35.72 -24.44 -0.42
N TYR A 546 35.03 -24.73 -1.52
CA TYR A 546 35.48 -24.39 -2.86
C TYR A 546 34.40 -23.64 -3.64
N ILE A 547 34.80 -22.59 -4.35
CA ILE A 547 33.97 -21.87 -5.33
C ILE A 547 34.76 -21.77 -6.63
N LYS A 548 34.11 -22.07 -7.76
CA LYS A 548 34.73 -22.06 -9.09
C LYS A 548 35.22 -20.65 -9.47
N ASN A 549 36.49 -20.55 -9.89
CA ASN A 549 37.21 -19.28 -10.06
C ASN A 549 36.52 -18.26 -11.01
N LYS A 550 35.87 -18.71 -12.09
CA LYS A 550 35.14 -17.84 -13.02
C LYS A 550 34.02 -17.03 -12.35
N TYR A 551 33.54 -17.51 -11.20
CA TYR A 551 32.42 -16.95 -10.46
C TYR A 551 32.84 -16.44 -9.08
N LYS A 552 34.13 -16.08 -8.85
CA LYS A 552 34.69 -15.50 -7.61
C LYS A 552 33.87 -14.30 -7.09
N LYS A 553 32.71 -14.61 -6.53
CA LYS A 553 31.77 -13.69 -5.90
C LYS A 553 31.64 -14.22 -4.50
N GLU A 554 32.18 -13.49 -3.53
CA GLU A 554 32.04 -13.75 -2.09
C GLU A 554 30.59 -14.11 -1.71
N LYS A 555 29.60 -13.55 -2.42
CA LYS A 555 28.17 -13.90 -2.32
C LYS A 555 27.86 -15.40 -2.48
N LEU A 556 28.46 -16.09 -3.47
CA LEU A 556 28.21 -17.53 -3.68
C LEU A 556 28.84 -18.37 -2.57
N ALA A 557 30.03 -17.95 -2.09
CA ALA A 557 30.68 -18.58 -0.94
C ALA A 557 29.81 -18.47 0.32
N GLN A 558 29.25 -17.29 0.59
CA GLN A 558 28.31 -17.07 1.69
C GLN A 558 27.06 -17.96 1.56
N ILE A 559 26.43 -18.02 0.38
CA ILE A 559 25.24 -18.88 0.19
C ILE A 559 25.60 -20.33 0.48
N LEU A 560 26.64 -20.87 -0.16
CA LEU A 560 27.06 -22.26 0.03
C LEU A 560 27.42 -22.57 1.50
N PHE A 561 28.10 -21.65 2.18
CA PHE A 561 28.49 -21.83 3.57
C PHE A 561 27.30 -21.79 4.52
N THR A 562 26.34 -20.87 4.32
CA THR A 562 25.05 -20.86 5.03
C THR A 562 24.28 -22.16 4.81
N GLU A 563 24.20 -22.66 3.56
CA GLU A 563 23.52 -23.91 3.24
C GLU A 563 24.13 -25.11 3.96
N ALA A 564 25.46 -25.18 3.97
CA ALA A 564 26.23 -26.24 4.60
C ALA A 564 26.04 -26.27 6.12
N LEU A 565 26.20 -25.12 6.79
CA LEU A 565 26.07 -25.01 8.24
C LEU A 565 24.63 -25.21 8.72
N SER A 566 23.65 -24.64 8.01
CA SER A 566 22.23 -24.75 8.39
C SER A 566 21.74 -26.20 8.40
N LEU A 567 22.29 -27.06 7.52
CA LEU A 567 21.98 -28.50 7.50
C LEU A 567 22.39 -29.20 8.81
N TYR A 568 23.50 -28.79 9.42
CA TYR A 568 23.98 -29.38 10.67
C TYR A 568 23.36 -28.74 11.92
N VAL A 569 23.06 -27.44 11.88
CA VAL A 569 22.21 -26.81 12.91
C VAL A 569 20.86 -27.54 13.03
N SER A 570 20.26 -27.94 11.91
CA SER A 570 18.99 -28.68 11.92
C SER A 570 19.06 -30.11 12.47
N LYS A 571 20.27 -30.63 12.74
CA LYS A 571 20.55 -31.99 13.24
C LYS A 571 21.24 -31.99 14.62
N ASP A 572 21.07 -30.90 15.37
CA ASP A 572 21.59 -30.72 16.72
C ASP A 572 23.13 -30.80 16.82
N TYR A 573 23.83 -30.32 15.77
CA TYR A 573 25.26 -30.04 15.89
C TYR A 573 25.45 -28.68 16.53
N GLU A 574 26.26 -28.66 17.58
CA GLU A 574 26.37 -27.54 18.51
C GLU A 574 27.72 -26.84 18.43
N TYR A 575 28.68 -27.40 17.69
CA TYR A 575 30.00 -26.81 17.51
C TYR A 575 30.53 -27.12 16.11
N ALA A 576 31.16 -26.13 15.46
CA ALA A 576 31.86 -26.33 14.19
C ALA A 576 33.34 -25.98 14.31
N VAL A 577 34.17 -26.77 13.65
CA VAL A 577 35.61 -26.53 13.52
C VAL A 577 35.95 -26.50 12.03
N TYR A 578 36.60 -25.44 11.58
CA TYR A 578 37.20 -25.39 10.25
C TYR A 578 38.66 -25.80 10.34
N LYS A 579 39.01 -26.86 9.60
CA LYS A 579 40.37 -27.31 9.39
C LYS A 579 40.53 -27.62 7.91
N ASN A 580 41.32 -26.81 7.23
CA ASN A 580 41.53 -27.02 5.82
C ASN A 580 42.34 -28.31 5.56
N ALA A 581 41.74 -29.25 4.84
CA ALA A 581 42.32 -30.55 4.50
C ALA A 581 43.07 -30.55 3.15
N PHE A 582 43.04 -29.44 2.40
CA PHE A 582 43.53 -29.36 1.01
C PHE A 582 44.65 -28.31 0.84
N LYS A 583 45.48 -28.44 -0.21
CA LYS A 583 46.59 -27.48 -0.47
C LYS A 583 46.07 -26.08 -0.85
N ARG A 584 46.88 -25.03 -0.55
CA ARG A 584 46.58 -23.60 -0.83
C ARG A 584 46.14 -23.30 -2.26
N GLU A 585 46.66 -24.05 -3.23
CA GLU A 585 46.30 -23.88 -4.66
C GLU A 585 44.82 -24.15 -4.96
N ILE A 586 44.12 -24.85 -4.06
CA ILE A 586 42.75 -25.34 -4.30
C ILE A 586 41.70 -24.47 -3.59
N TYR A 587 42.02 -23.78 -2.49
CA TYR A 587 41.06 -22.90 -1.79
C TYR A 587 41.39 -21.41 -1.97
N GLY A 588 40.36 -20.57 -2.15
CA GLY A 588 40.57 -19.14 -2.41
C GLY A 588 41.15 -18.39 -1.20
N ASN A 589 41.92 -17.31 -1.47
CA ASN A 589 42.55 -16.44 -0.47
C ASN A 589 41.56 -15.81 0.56
N ASP A 590 40.25 -15.90 0.32
CA ASP A 590 39.21 -15.16 1.06
C ASP A 590 38.44 -16.00 2.11
N ILE A 591 38.87 -17.22 2.41
CA ILE A 591 38.15 -18.11 3.35
C ILE A 591 38.20 -17.63 4.81
N PHE A 592 39.35 -17.16 5.30
CA PHE A 592 39.48 -16.73 6.70
C PHE A 592 38.65 -15.48 7.02
N PRO A 593 38.61 -14.44 6.15
CA PRO A 593 37.65 -13.37 6.29
C PRO A 593 36.20 -13.87 6.35
N LEU A 594 35.81 -14.83 5.50
CA LEU A 594 34.47 -15.42 5.52
C LEU A 594 34.17 -16.12 6.85
N LEU A 595 35.10 -16.92 7.38
CA LEU A 595 34.95 -17.60 8.67
C LEU A 595 34.68 -16.58 9.80
N LYS A 596 35.46 -15.50 9.87
CA LYS A 596 35.26 -14.44 10.87
C LYS A 596 33.88 -13.79 10.77
N LEU A 597 33.35 -13.61 9.56
CA LEU A 597 31.97 -13.10 9.36
C LEU A 597 30.91 -14.07 9.91
N TYR A 598 31.18 -15.37 9.94
CA TYR A 598 30.27 -16.38 10.51
C TYR A 598 30.47 -16.58 12.02
N GLY A 599 31.30 -15.74 12.67
CA GLY A 599 31.58 -15.80 14.09
C GLY A 599 32.71 -16.76 14.48
N PHE A 600 33.41 -17.37 13.52
CA PHE A 600 34.52 -18.26 13.83
C PHE A 600 35.71 -17.50 14.42
N ILE A 601 36.29 -18.06 15.48
CA ILE A 601 37.48 -17.57 16.16
C ILE A 601 38.67 -18.49 15.88
N LYS A 602 39.87 -17.90 15.75
CA LYS A 602 41.12 -18.69 15.62
C LYS A 602 41.36 -19.40 16.96
N ILE A 603 41.55 -20.72 16.91
CA ILE A 603 41.86 -21.53 18.08
C ILE A 603 43.31 -21.23 18.51
N PRO A 604 43.60 -21.07 19.81
CA PRO A 604 44.99 -20.96 20.29
C PRO A 604 45.78 -22.27 20.05
N PHE A 605 47.12 -22.20 20.07
CA PHE A 605 48.01 -23.37 19.96
C PHE A 605 48.03 -24.10 18.59
N CYS A 606 47.45 -23.52 17.54
CA CYS A 606 47.53 -24.07 16.18
C CYS A 606 48.77 -23.56 15.42
N ASP A 607 49.28 -24.37 14.48
CA ASP A 607 50.35 -23.96 13.57
C ASP A 607 49.92 -22.75 12.72
N ASP A 608 50.79 -21.75 12.59
CA ASP A 608 50.47 -20.54 11.83
C ASP A 608 50.30 -20.81 10.32
N ASP A 609 50.93 -21.87 9.80
CA ASP A 609 50.77 -22.32 8.42
C ASP A 609 49.44 -23.06 8.17
N SER A 610 48.80 -23.58 9.21
CA SER A 610 47.54 -24.33 9.16
C SER A 610 46.59 -23.92 10.28
N PRO A 611 46.07 -22.67 10.25
CA PRO A 611 45.26 -22.15 11.34
C PRO A 611 43.90 -22.85 11.40
N ILE A 612 43.49 -23.18 12.62
CA ILE A 612 42.22 -23.84 12.90
C ILE A 612 41.26 -22.80 13.49
N TYR A 613 40.01 -22.86 13.06
CA TYR A 613 38.97 -21.95 13.52
C TYR A 613 37.80 -22.73 14.11
N ALA A 614 37.12 -22.18 15.12
CA ALA A 614 35.92 -22.80 15.68
C ALA A 614 34.81 -21.79 15.96
N VAL A 615 33.58 -22.29 16.03
CA VAL A 615 32.39 -21.50 16.35
C VAL A 615 31.37 -22.35 17.12
N ASN A 616 30.67 -21.71 18.05
CA ASN A 616 29.53 -22.27 18.74
C ASN A 616 28.27 -22.20 17.85
N MET A 617 27.63 -23.34 17.61
CA MET A 617 26.42 -23.48 16.80
C MET A 617 25.16 -23.74 17.63
N ASN A 618 25.28 -23.78 18.97
CA ASN A 618 24.20 -24.12 19.90
C ASN A 618 22.94 -23.25 19.69
N ALA A 619 23.13 -21.93 19.57
CA ALA A 619 22.05 -20.97 19.35
C ALA A 619 22.52 -19.86 18.38
N PRO A 620 22.43 -20.07 17.06
CA PRO A 620 22.91 -19.10 16.09
C PRO A 620 22.08 -17.81 16.05
N CYS A 621 22.73 -16.74 15.61
CA CYS A 621 22.10 -15.50 15.17
C CYS A 621 21.81 -15.56 13.67
N ILE A 622 20.68 -15.02 13.24
CA ILE A 622 20.30 -14.98 11.83
C ILE A 622 20.21 -13.54 11.34
N ILE A 623 20.75 -13.28 10.14
CA ILE A 623 20.58 -12.03 9.42
C ILE A 623 19.96 -12.33 8.05
N ASN A 624 18.79 -11.73 7.77
CA ASN A 624 18.10 -11.84 6.50
C ASN A 624 18.41 -10.63 5.61
N PHE A 625 19.01 -10.88 4.45
CA PHE A 625 19.45 -9.82 3.52
C PHE A 625 18.36 -9.44 2.50
N ASP A 626 17.37 -8.66 2.93
CA ASP A 626 16.17 -8.27 2.18
C ASP A 626 16.18 -6.84 1.60
N LEU A 627 17.18 -6.00 1.91
CA LEU A 627 17.23 -4.60 1.46
C LEU A 627 17.07 -4.45 -0.06
N GLN A 628 17.78 -5.26 -0.84
CA GLN A 628 17.73 -5.18 -2.29
C GLN A 628 16.34 -5.49 -2.87
N ASN A 629 15.46 -6.18 -2.12
CA ASN A 629 14.14 -6.59 -2.59
C ASN A 629 13.08 -5.48 -2.48
N ILE A 630 13.34 -4.46 -1.66
CA ILE A 630 12.44 -3.31 -1.51
C ILE A 630 12.80 -2.12 -2.42
N ILE A 631 13.97 -2.15 -3.07
CA ILE A 631 14.40 -1.16 -4.06
C ILE A 631 13.78 -1.49 -5.43
N LYS A 632 13.29 -0.48 -6.14
CA LYS A 632 12.69 -0.58 -7.49
C LYS A 632 13.77 -0.55 -8.58
N GLU A 633 13.44 -1.06 -9.76
CA GLU A 633 14.31 -0.86 -10.94
C GLU A 633 14.23 0.60 -11.42
N PRO A 634 15.31 1.16 -11.99
CA PRO A 634 16.61 0.54 -12.29
C PRO A 634 17.61 0.51 -11.11
N PHE A 635 17.27 1.15 -9.98
CA PHE A 635 18.17 1.28 -8.82
C PHE A 635 18.54 -0.07 -8.18
N ARG A 636 17.61 -1.03 -8.20
CA ARG A 636 17.81 -2.39 -7.66
C ARG A 636 18.96 -3.13 -8.33
N SER A 637 19.13 -2.95 -9.64
CA SER A 637 20.15 -3.60 -10.46
C SER A 637 21.38 -2.73 -10.71
N ASN A 638 21.36 -1.47 -10.28
CA ASN A 638 22.47 -0.53 -10.43
C ASN A 638 23.74 -1.06 -9.73
N PRO A 639 24.88 -1.21 -10.44
CA PRO A 639 26.10 -1.78 -9.88
C PRO A 639 26.68 -1.02 -8.67
N LYS A 640 26.59 0.32 -8.64
CA LYS A 640 27.10 1.14 -7.54
C LYS A 640 26.29 0.92 -6.27
N ILE A 641 24.95 0.94 -6.39
CA ILE A 641 24.03 0.65 -5.28
C ILE A 641 24.24 -0.78 -4.77
N VAL A 642 24.32 -1.77 -5.67
CA VAL A 642 24.57 -3.17 -5.29
C VAL A 642 25.89 -3.32 -4.53
N ASN A 643 26.95 -2.61 -4.94
CA ASN A 643 28.24 -2.61 -4.26
C ASN A 643 28.17 -1.92 -2.88
N ALA A 644 27.47 -0.79 -2.77
CA ALA A 644 27.25 -0.09 -1.49
C ALA A 644 26.52 -0.99 -0.48
N ILE A 645 25.44 -1.65 -0.91
CA ILE A 645 24.71 -2.63 -0.10
C ILE A 645 25.63 -3.76 0.34
N TYR A 646 26.45 -4.31 -0.56
CA TYR A 646 27.35 -5.40 -0.23
C TYR A 646 28.39 -5.01 0.84
N LYS A 647 29.00 -3.83 0.71
CA LYS A 647 29.92 -3.28 1.73
C LYS A 647 29.23 -3.08 3.08
N CYS A 648 28.00 -2.55 3.07
CA CYS A 648 27.21 -2.35 4.29
C CYS A 648 26.86 -3.66 4.99
N ARG A 649 26.52 -4.73 4.23
CA ARG A 649 26.26 -6.07 4.78
C ARG A 649 27.45 -6.63 5.55
N LYS A 650 28.66 -6.45 5.03
CA LYS A 650 29.89 -6.88 5.73
C LYS A 650 30.03 -6.18 7.08
N LYS A 651 29.89 -4.85 7.10
CA LYS A 651 29.92 -4.04 8.34
C LYS A 651 28.82 -4.45 9.34
N LEU A 652 27.62 -4.74 8.84
CA LEU A 652 26.50 -5.20 9.66
C LEU A 652 26.83 -6.55 10.31
N ILE A 653 27.30 -7.52 9.54
CA ILE A 653 27.70 -8.83 10.07
C ILE A 653 28.79 -8.65 11.14
N GLU A 654 29.85 -7.89 10.84
CA GLU A 654 30.94 -7.63 11.79
C GLU A 654 30.45 -7.01 13.11
N SER A 655 29.43 -6.14 13.05
CA SER A 655 28.82 -5.56 14.23
C SER A 655 27.97 -6.56 15.03
N VAL A 656 27.29 -7.48 14.34
CA VAL A 656 26.55 -8.57 15.00
C VAL A 656 27.50 -9.59 15.62
N VAL A 657 28.64 -9.90 15.00
CA VAL A 657 29.70 -10.76 15.59
C VAL A 657 30.18 -10.17 16.92
N LYS A 658 30.36 -8.85 17.00
CA LYS A 658 30.78 -8.17 18.24
C LYS A 658 29.75 -8.30 19.36
N LEU A 659 28.46 -8.45 19.06
CA LEU A 659 27.45 -8.66 20.10
C LEU A 659 27.68 -9.98 20.83
N TYR A 660 28.04 -11.04 20.10
CA TYR A 660 28.27 -12.39 20.64
C TYR A 660 29.48 -13.06 19.96
N PRO A 661 30.71 -12.75 20.41
CA PRO A 661 31.91 -13.33 19.84
C PRO A 661 31.93 -14.86 19.96
N GLY A 662 32.35 -15.56 18.90
CA GLY A 662 32.43 -17.03 18.88
C GLY A 662 31.10 -17.75 18.64
N GLU A 663 29.99 -17.03 18.46
CA GLU A 663 28.67 -17.60 18.18
C GLU A 663 28.35 -17.54 16.67
N LEU A 664 27.71 -18.60 16.17
CA LEU A 664 27.45 -18.75 14.74
C LEU A 664 26.47 -17.67 14.23
N ILE A 665 26.84 -17.04 13.12
CA ILE A 665 25.96 -16.18 12.33
C ILE A 665 25.57 -16.89 11.03
N LEU A 666 24.27 -17.02 10.79
CA LEU A 666 23.73 -17.47 9.51
C LEU A 666 23.18 -16.28 8.73
N SER A 667 23.75 -16.05 7.55
CA SER A 667 23.31 -14.96 6.67
C SER A 667 22.53 -15.52 5.49
N PHE A 668 21.23 -15.19 5.41
CA PHE A 668 20.36 -15.70 4.37
C PHE A 668 20.26 -14.73 3.19
N ASN A 669 20.53 -15.25 1.99
CA ASN A 669 20.23 -14.54 0.76
C ASN A 669 18.76 -14.72 0.39
N VAL A 670 17.97 -13.66 0.50
CA VAL A 670 16.52 -13.68 0.28
C VAL A 670 16.14 -14.19 -1.11
N ASN A 671 16.90 -13.84 -2.15
CA ASN A 671 16.61 -14.34 -3.51
C ASN A 671 16.85 -15.85 -3.64
N PHE A 672 17.78 -16.43 -2.88
CA PHE A 672 17.94 -17.89 -2.82
C PHE A 672 16.81 -18.53 -2.00
N VAL A 673 16.48 -17.96 -0.83
CA VAL A 673 15.36 -18.37 0.02
C VAL A 673 14.05 -18.41 -0.78
N TYR A 674 13.78 -17.40 -1.61
CA TYR A 674 12.58 -17.34 -2.44
C TYR A 674 12.51 -18.49 -3.43
N GLN A 675 13.64 -18.87 -4.03
CA GLN A 675 13.69 -20.01 -4.95
C GLN A 675 13.36 -21.31 -4.23
N CYS A 676 13.89 -21.51 -3.01
CA CYS A 676 13.58 -22.68 -2.19
C CYS A 676 12.11 -22.71 -1.77
N LEU A 677 11.54 -21.57 -1.36
CA LEU A 677 10.12 -21.46 -1.01
C LEU A 677 9.22 -21.77 -2.20
N ILE A 678 9.49 -21.21 -3.38
CA ILE A 678 8.71 -21.49 -4.59
C ILE A 678 8.73 -22.99 -4.90
N ARG A 679 9.89 -23.66 -4.82
CA ARG A 679 9.98 -25.12 -5.03
C ARG A 679 9.09 -25.89 -4.04
N LYS A 680 9.09 -25.51 -2.75
CA LYS A 680 8.24 -26.13 -1.72
C LYS A 680 6.75 -25.88 -1.95
N ILE A 681 6.37 -24.64 -2.28
CA ILE A 681 4.97 -24.27 -2.56
C ILE A 681 4.45 -25.02 -3.80
N CYS A 682 5.22 -25.03 -4.89
CA CYS A 682 4.84 -25.75 -6.11
C CYS A 682 4.72 -27.27 -5.85
N LYS A 683 5.63 -27.86 -5.07
CA LYS A 683 5.55 -29.27 -4.65
C LYS A 683 4.28 -29.55 -3.84
N GLU A 684 3.97 -28.71 -2.85
CA GLU A 684 2.77 -28.86 -2.01
C GLU A 684 1.46 -28.67 -2.80
N ASN A 685 1.49 -27.81 -3.82
CA ASN A 685 0.36 -27.57 -4.71
C ASN A 685 0.32 -28.53 -5.93
N LEU A 686 1.24 -29.51 -6.00
CA LEU A 686 1.33 -30.51 -7.07
C LEU A 686 1.43 -29.91 -8.47
N VAL A 687 2.18 -28.81 -8.62
CA VAL A 687 2.40 -28.11 -9.90
C VAL A 687 3.89 -27.99 -10.22
N PRO A 688 4.27 -27.93 -11.51
CA PRO A 688 5.65 -27.68 -11.89
C PRO A 688 6.06 -26.26 -11.53
N THR A 689 7.37 -26.08 -11.32
CA THR A 689 7.98 -24.80 -10.96
C THR A 689 8.21 -23.86 -12.15
N TYR A 690 7.72 -24.22 -13.33
CA TYR A 690 7.71 -23.41 -14.55
C TYR A 690 6.26 -23.23 -15.01
N ASN A 691 5.93 -22.10 -15.65
CA ASN A 691 4.57 -21.84 -16.11
C ASN A 691 4.17 -22.79 -17.24
N LEU A 692 2.98 -23.38 -17.13
CA LEU A 692 2.40 -24.23 -18.17
C LEU A 692 1.70 -23.39 -19.25
N SER A 693 1.75 -23.87 -20.48
CA SER A 693 1.01 -23.33 -21.64
C SER A 693 0.25 -24.49 -22.32
N PRO A 694 -1.09 -24.60 -22.20
CA PRO A 694 -2.00 -23.68 -21.52
C PRO A 694 -1.85 -23.71 -19.99
N LYS A 695 -2.15 -22.58 -19.35
CA LYS A 695 -2.01 -22.41 -17.90
C LYS A 695 -2.99 -23.33 -17.15
N LYS A 696 -2.46 -24.29 -16.40
CA LYS A 696 -3.22 -25.16 -15.49
C LYS A 696 -2.85 -24.80 -14.06
N LEU A 697 -3.83 -24.35 -13.28
CA LEU A 697 -3.62 -23.96 -11.88
C LEU A 697 -3.70 -25.19 -10.97
N GLY A 698 -2.90 -25.21 -9.90
CA GLY A 698 -3.05 -26.15 -8.80
C GLY A 698 -4.34 -25.93 -8.02
N GLU A 699 -4.66 -26.84 -7.10
CA GLU A 699 -5.88 -26.81 -6.30
C GLU A 699 -5.83 -25.71 -5.23
N ALA A 700 -4.73 -25.65 -4.48
CA ALA A 700 -4.52 -24.68 -3.41
C ALA A 700 -4.04 -23.32 -3.96
N MET A 701 -4.25 -22.28 -3.16
CA MET A 701 -3.69 -20.96 -3.39
C MET A 701 -2.56 -20.65 -2.41
N CYS A 702 -1.60 -19.86 -2.85
CA CYS A 702 -0.53 -19.33 -2.00
C CYS A 702 -1.00 -18.01 -1.39
N VAL A 703 -0.96 -17.91 -0.06
CA VAL A 703 -1.26 -16.70 0.70
C VAL A 703 -0.03 -16.30 1.53
N PRO A 704 0.83 -15.43 0.98
CA PRO A 704 1.82 -14.76 1.80
C PRO A 704 1.13 -13.90 2.84
N TYR A 705 1.49 -14.05 4.12
CA TYR A 705 0.92 -13.28 5.22
C TYR A 705 1.96 -12.47 6.03
N GLY A 706 3.20 -12.44 5.55
CA GLY A 706 4.26 -11.55 6.02
C GLY A 706 5.03 -10.96 4.84
N ASP A 707 6.23 -10.44 5.09
CA ASP A 707 6.97 -9.57 4.17
C ASP A 707 7.65 -10.30 2.99
N ILE A 708 7.24 -11.54 2.73
CA ILE A 708 7.89 -12.46 1.80
C ILE A 708 6.97 -12.79 0.64
N LEU A 709 7.49 -12.84 -0.59
CA LEU A 709 6.77 -13.25 -1.81
C LEU A 709 5.46 -12.49 -2.15
N GLU A 710 5.00 -11.53 -1.36
CA GLU A 710 3.74 -10.79 -1.59
C GLU A 710 3.66 -10.11 -2.96
N ARG A 711 4.81 -9.64 -3.47
CA ARG A 711 4.96 -8.94 -4.76
C ARG A 711 5.27 -9.87 -5.95
N TYR A 712 5.28 -11.18 -5.73
CA TYR A 712 5.63 -12.19 -6.74
C TYR A 712 4.45 -13.11 -7.09
N ILE A 713 4.43 -13.62 -8.32
CA ILE A 713 3.49 -14.67 -8.74
C ILE A 713 4.17 -16.03 -8.63
N ILE A 714 3.53 -16.97 -7.94
CA ILE A 714 4.00 -18.35 -7.86
C ILE A 714 3.55 -19.11 -9.13
N PRO A 715 4.44 -19.87 -9.80
CA PRO A 715 4.10 -20.63 -10.99
C PRO A 715 2.86 -21.51 -10.79
N ASN A 716 1.93 -21.44 -11.74
CA ASN A 716 0.71 -22.26 -11.78
C ASN A 716 -0.12 -22.23 -10.48
N THR A 717 -0.01 -21.17 -9.67
CA THR A 717 -0.66 -21.08 -8.36
C THR A 717 -1.32 -19.71 -8.21
N VAL A 718 -2.56 -19.66 -7.75
CA VAL A 718 -3.22 -18.39 -7.40
C VAL A 718 -2.46 -17.78 -6.22
N THR A 719 -2.01 -16.52 -6.31
CA THR A 719 -1.19 -15.87 -5.25
C THR A 719 -1.81 -14.56 -4.79
N LYS A 720 -2.49 -14.57 -3.64
CA LYS A 720 -3.10 -13.38 -3.02
C LYS A 720 -2.49 -13.18 -1.63
N ALA A 721 -1.87 -12.02 -1.40
CA ALA A 721 -1.28 -11.71 -0.11
C ALA A 721 -2.36 -11.32 0.91
N LEU A 722 -2.15 -11.71 2.16
CA LEU A 722 -2.82 -11.19 3.34
C LEU A 722 -1.92 -10.10 3.93
N HIS A 723 -2.33 -8.85 3.81
CA HIS A 723 -1.50 -7.71 4.18
C HIS A 723 -1.59 -7.47 5.68
N THR A 724 -0.66 -8.07 6.42
CA THR A 724 -0.48 -7.86 7.86
C THR A 724 0.70 -6.95 8.13
N GLU A 725 0.66 -6.26 9.27
CA GLU A 725 1.75 -5.39 9.72
C GLU A 725 1.91 -5.51 11.24
N LYS A 726 3.15 -5.32 11.70
CA LYS A 726 3.46 -5.22 13.13
C LYS A 726 3.39 -3.76 13.55
N LEU A 727 2.38 -3.44 14.36
CA LEU A 727 2.04 -2.08 14.75
C LEU A 727 2.52 -1.82 16.19
N PHE A 728 3.56 -1.00 16.34
CA PHE A 728 4.00 -0.55 17.65
C PHE A 728 3.18 0.61 18.18
N PHE A 729 2.92 0.59 19.48
CA PHE A 729 2.44 1.78 20.19
C PHE A 729 3.61 2.74 20.46
N PRO A 730 3.36 4.05 20.59
CA PRO A 730 4.42 5.05 20.72
C PRO A 730 5.35 4.90 21.92
N ASP A 731 4.89 4.21 22.99
CA ASP A 731 5.68 3.94 24.18
C ASP A 731 6.62 2.74 24.06
N MET A 732 6.54 2.02 22.93
CA MET A 732 7.28 0.79 22.62
C MET A 732 7.07 -0.37 23.61
N LYS A 733 6.10 -0.26 24.54
CA LYS A 733 5.83 -1.32 25.53
C LYS A 733 4.98 -2.45 24.96
N LYS A 734 4.16 -2.13 23.96
CA LYS A 734 3.21 -3.05 23.34
C LYS A 734 3.26 -2.91 21.82
N PHE A 735 2.88 -3.99 21.15
CA PHE A 735 2.58 -3.98 19.72
C PHE A 735 1.42 -4.95 19.46
N ILE A 736 0.75 -4.77 18.32
CA ILE A 736 -0.25 -5.71 17.80
C ILE A 736 0.14 -6.13 16.38
N ILE A 737 -0.41 -7.26 15.92
CA ILE A 737 -0.41 -7.58 14.49
C ILE A 737 -1.78 -7.17 13.97
N GLY A 738 -1.80 -6.22 13.05
CA GLY A 738 -3.02 -5.71 12.41
C GLY A 738 -2.90 -5.71 10.89
N GLU A 739 -3.84 -5.06 10.24
CA GLU A 739 -3.79 -4.77 8.81
C GLU A 739 -2.66 -3.79 8.47
N PHE A 740 -2.07 -3.99 7.28
CA PHE A 740 -1.15 -3.02 6.72
C PHE A 740 -1.86 -1.68 6.47
N PRO A 741 -1.20 -0.52 6.68
CA PRO A 741 -1.81 0.80 6.49
C PRO A 741 -2.63 0.93 5.20
N HIS A 742 -3.88 1.37 5.36
CA HIS A 742 -4.86 1.62 4.30
C HIS A 742 -5.36 0.38 3.52
N TYR A 743 -5.03 -0.84 3.97
CA TYR A 743 -5.72 -2.06 3.51
C TYR A 743 -7.01 -2.31 4.30
N LEU A 744 -7.82 -3.23 3.80
CA LEU A 744 -9.02 -3.71 4.50
C LEU A 744 -8.63 -4.43 5.80
N ASP A 745 -9.53 -4.47 6.77
CA ASP A 745 -9.31 -5.18 8.03
C ASP A 745 -9.07 -6.68 7.78
N LEU A 746 -8.38 -7.35 8.72
CA LEU A 746 -7.98 -8.74 8.55
C LEU A 746 -9.17 -9.71 8.36
N ASN A 747 -10.35 -9.45 8.94
CA ASN A 747 -11.52 -10.30 8.73
C ASN A 747 -12.01 -10.18 7.29
N THR A 748 -12.13 -8.95 6.78
CA THR A 748 -12.53 -8.71 5.39
C THR A 748 -11.51 -9.28 4.40
N GLN A 749 -10.20 -9.16 4.70
CA GLN A 749 -9.16 -9.79 3.88
C GLN A 749 -9.30 -11.33 3.82
N ILE A 750 -9.58 -11.99 4.94
CA ILE A 750 -9.76 -13.45 4.98
C ILE A 750 -11.07 -13.88 4.31
N LYS A 751 -12.16 -13.10 4.43
CA LYS A 751 -13.39 -13.32 3.64
C LYS A 751 -13.13 -13.22 2.14
N MET A 752 -12.27 -12.29 1.70
CA MET A 752 -11.83 -12.20 0.30
C MET A 752 -11.00 -13.43 -0.12
N ILE A 753 -10.15 -13.97 0.76
CA ILE A 753 -9.43 -15.22 0.49
C ILE A 753 -10.40 -16.39 0.36
N LYS A 754 -11.39 -16.51 1.26
CA LYS A 754 -12.46 -17.52 1.19
C LYS A 754 -13.20 -17.49 -0.14
N ALA A 755 -13.42 -16.30 -0.69
CA ALA A 755 -14.13 -16.12 -1.95
C ALA A 755 -13.44 -16.77 -3.18
N PHE A 756 -12.16 -17.15 -3.08
CA PHE A 756 -11.48 -17.96 -4.11
C PHE A 756 -11.88 -19.44 -4.10
N GLN A 757 -12.53 -19.94 -3.04
CA GLN A 757 -12.95 -21.34 -2.85
C GLN A 757 -11.80 -22.34 -3.02
N ARG A 758 -10.67 -22.06 -2.38
CA ARG A 758 -9.45 -22.87 -2.47
C ARG A 758 -8.82 -23.07 -1.09
N PRO A 759 -8.24 -24.25 -0.82
CA PRO A 759 -7.37 -24.43 0.34
C PRO A 759 -6.17 -23.49 0.28
N VAL A 760 -5.69 -23.07 1.44
CA VAL A 760 -4.64 -22.05 1.59
C VAL A 760 -3.31 -22.67 2.00
N ILE A 761 -2.25 -22.33 1.26
CA ILE A 761 -0.86 -22.49 1.68
C ILE A 761 -0.38 -21.14 2.22
N LEU A 762 -0.22 -21.04 3.54
CA LEU A 762 0.25 -19.83 4.19
C LEU A 762 1.77 -19.73 4.11
N VAL A 763 2.30 -18.55 3.79
CA VAL A 763 3.75 -18.34 3.61
C VAL A 763 4.27 -17.13 4.39
N ASP A 764 5.37 -17.30 5.12
CA ASP A 764 6.01 -16.24 5.92
C ASP A 764 7.54 -16.42 5.99
N ASN A 765 8.25 -15.38 6.44
CA ASN A 765 9.71 -15.42 6.60
C ASN A 765 10.14 -16.22 7.83
N LEU A 766 9.51 -16.02 8.99
CA LEU A 766 9.97 -16.58 10.26
C LEU A 766 8.81 -17.09 11.10
N LEU A 767 8.92 -18.35 11.55
CA LEU A 767 8.07 -18.88 12.61
C LEU A 767 8.89 -19.20 13.87
N HIS A 768 8.85 -18.25 14.81
CA HIS A 768 9.48 -18.38 16.11
C HIS A 768 8.50 -18.23 17.29
N LYS A 769 8.01 -17.01 17.55
CA LYS A 769 6.99 -16.75 18.58
C LYS A 769 5.55 -16.83 18.03
N GLY A 770 5.43 -16.82 16.70
CA GLY A 770 4.17 -16.92 15.98
C GLY A 770 3.19 -15.78 16.20
N TYR A 771 3.67 -14.54 16.38
CA TYR A 771 2.78 -13.39 16.60
C TYR A 771 1.76 -13.21 15.46
N ARG A 772 2.20 -13.28 14.19
CA ARG A 772 1.31 -13.16 13.03
C ARG A 772 0.31 -14.30 12.94
N ILE A 773 0.77 -15.55 13.02
CA ILE A 773 -0.13 -16.71 12.94
C ILE A 773 -1.15 -16.74 14.08
N LYS A 774 -0.77 -16.31 15.30
CA LYS A 774 -1.71 -16.17 16.43
C LYS A 774 -2.80 -15.13 16.19
N ALA A 775 -2.51 -14.09 15.41
CA ALA A 775 -3.51 -13.07 15.06
C ALA A 775 -4.46 -13.54 13.96
N VAL A 776 -3.94 -14.24 12.94
CA VAL A 776 -4.74 -14.61 11.76
C VAL A 776 -5.43 -15.97 11.86
N ASP A 777 -4.82 -16.98 12.52
CA ASP A 777 -5.37 -18.34 12.62
C ASP A 777 -6.79 -18.41 13.21
N PRO A 778 -7.14 -17.64 14.27
CA PRO A 778 -8.50 -17.59 14.78
C PRO A 778 -9.51 -17.09 13.74
N ILE A 779 -9.11 -16.15 12.90
CA ILE A 779 -9.96 -15.58 11.85
C ILE A 779 -10.15 -16.60 10.72
N PHE A 780 -9.09 -17.29 10.30
CA PHE A 780 -9.18 -18.40 9.33
C PHE A 780 -10.15 -19.50 9.80
N LYS A 781 -10.11 -19.85 11.10
CA LYS A 781 -11.04 -20.83 11.70
C LYS A 781 -12.47 -20.29 11.74
N LYS A 782 -12.67 -19.05 12.20
CA LYS A 782 -13.99 -18.41 12.27
C LYS A 782 -14.67 -18.32 10.91
N GLU A 783 -13.90 -17.94 9.89
CA GLU A 783 -14.41 -17.81 8.51
C GLU A 783 -14.41 -19.15 7.76
N ASP A 784 -14.09 -20.28 8.40
CA ASP A 784 -14.09 -21.63 7.80
C ASP A 784 -13.27 -21.69 6.50
N VAL A 785 -12.02 -21.24 6.59
CA VAL A 785 -11.05 -21.31 5.48
C VAL A 785 -10.02 -22.38 5.80
N GLU A 786 -9.95 -23.39 4.93
CA GLU A 786 -9.02 -24.50 5.06
C GLU A 786 -7.57 -24.01 4.85
N VAL A 787 -6.75 -24.08 5.90
CA VAL A 787 -5.30 -23.91 5.80
C VAL A 787 -4.66 -25.29 5.65
N LYS A 788 -4.31 -25.64 4.41
CA LYS A 788 -3.70 -26.92 4.04
C LYS A 788 -2.32 -27.10 4.69
N LYS A 789 -1.47 -26.06 4.60
CA LYS A 789 -0.10 -26.09 5.11
C LYS A 789 0.47 -24.70 5.32
N ILE A 790 1.40 -24.58 6.27
CA ILE A 790 2.20 -23.38 6.50
C ILE A 790 3.63 -23.65 6.02
N ILE A 791 4.16 -22.82 5.14
CA ILE A 791 5.53 -22.93 4.61
C ILE A 791 6.31 -21.66 4.99
N VAL A 792 7.37 -21.79 5.76
CA VAL A 792 8.19 -20.64 6.20
C VAL A 792 9.62 -20.71 5.75
N ALA A 793 10.32 -19.57 5.63
CA ALA A 793 11.75 -19.61 5.34
C ALA A 793 12.52 -20.23 6.51
N VAL A 794 12.32 -19.72 7.73
CA VAL A 794 12.96 -20.23 8.94
C VAL A 794 11.93 -20.65 9.98
N LEU A 795 12.06 -21.88 10.46
CA LEU A 795 11.27 -22.44 11.54
C LEU A 795 12.18 -22.73 12.72
N SER A 796 11.81 -22.26 13.91
CA SER A 796 12.49 -22.63 15.15
C SER A 796 11.77 -23.74 15.90
N GLY A 797 12.43 -24.36 16.89
CA GLY A 797 11.79 -25.36 17.77
C GLY A 797 10.52 -24.82 18.42
N ARG A 798 10.60 -23.63 19.03
CA ARG A 798 9.44 -22.93 19.61
C ARG A 798 8.30 -22.72 18.60
N GLY A 799 8.64 -22.42 17.35
CA GLY A 799 7.66 -22.25 16.28
C GLY A 799 7.02 -23.57 15.87
N LYS A 800 7.80 -24.66 15.87
CA LYS A 800 7.32 -26.02 15.60
C LYS A 800 6.36 -26.47 16.69
N ASP A 801 6.72 -26.30 17.96
CA ASP A 801 5.86 -26.61 19.11
C ASP A 801 4.52 -25.86 19.01
N LEU A 802 4.55 -24.58 18.61
CA LEU A 802 3.34 -23.78 18.43
C LEU A 802 2.40 -24.38 17.37
N MET A 803 2.94 -24.86 16.26
CA MET A 803 2.15 -25.45 15.18
C MET A 803 1.58 -26.81 15.57
N ASP A 804 2.37 -27.62 16.28
CA ASP A 804 1.92 -28.91 16.81
C ASP A 804 0.79 -28.72 17.83
N MET A 805 0.91 -27.73 18.72
CA MET A 805 -0.16 -27.33 19.66
C MET A 805 -1.43 -26.84 18.94
N GLN A 806 -1.30 -26.17 17.80
CA GLN A 806 -2.44 -25.66 17.02
C GLN A 806 -3.02 -26.68 16.04
N GLY A 807 -2.42 -27.87 15.91
CA GLY A 807 -2.80 -28.86 14.91
C GLY A 807 -2.56 -28.40 13.47
N ARG A 808 -1.55 -27.55 13.23
CA ARG A 808 -1.24 -27.01 11.89
C ARG A 808 0.00 -27.69 11.32
N ALA A 809 -0.10 -28.19 10.09
CA ALA A 809 1.05 -28.72 9.37
C ALA A 809 2.00 -27.58 8.95
N VAL A 810 3.28 -27.70 9.29
CA VAL A 810 4.31 -26.71 8.97
C VAL A 810 5.53 -27.35 8.30
N GLU A 811 6.07 -26.67 7.29
CA GLU A 811 7.34 -27.00 6.64
C GLU A 811 8.21 -25.75 6.53
N SER A 812 9.54 -25.93 6.53
CA SER A 812 10.46 -24.81 6.37
C SER A 812 11.56 -25.05 5.34
N VAL A 813 12.23 -23.97 4.91
CA VAL A 813 13.49 -24.05 4.16
C VAL A 813 14.64 -24.39 5.10
N TYR A 814 14.71 -23.71 6.24
CA TYR A 814 15.68 -23.95 7.30
C TYR A 814 14.97 -24.22 8.62
N PHE A 815 15.42 -25.24 9.33
CA PHE A 815 14.98 -25.53 10.69
C PHE A 815 16.13 -25.22 11.65
N ILE A 816 15.89 -24.30 12.57
CA ILE A 816 16.87 -23.75 13.51
C ILE A 816 16.32 -23.98 14.93
N PRO A 817 16.54 -25.15 15.55
CA PRO A 817 15.87 -25.56 16.78
C PRO A 817 15.96 -24.50 17.89
N ARG A 818 17.17 -23.99 18.15
CA ARG A 818 17.46 -22.91 19.09
C ARG A 818 17.90 -21.68 18.32
N LEU A 819 17.06 -20.65 18.31
CA LEU A 819 17.37 -19.36 17.68
C LEU A 819 17.74 -18.34 18.76
N LYS A 820 18.93 -17.73 18.67
CA LYS A 820 19.34 -16.67 19.60
C LYS A 820 18.69 -15.35 19.22
N LEU A 821 18.95 -14.86 18.01
CA LEU A 821 18.40 -13.61 17.49
C LEU A 821 18.13 -13.69 15.98
N TRP A 822 17.21 -12.84 15.53
CA TRP A 822 16.86 -12.65 14.13
C TRP A 822 16.89 -11.16 13.79
N PHE A 823 17.57 -10.83 12.68
CA PHE A 823 17.63 -9.48 12.12
C PHE A 823 17.13 -9.49 10.68
N ASN A 824 16.26 -8.54 10.34
CA ASN A 824 15.97 -8.17 8.95
C ASN A 824 16.81 -6.96 8.60
N GLU A 825 17.56 -7.03 7.49
CA GLU A 825 18.46 -5.96 7.05
C GLU A 825 17.73 -4.63 6.87
N ASN A 826 16.60 -4.61 6.16
CA ASN A 826 15.86 -3.37 5.91
C ASN A 826 15.34 -2.71 7.20
N SER A 827 14.93 -3.50 8.19
CA SER A 827 14.28 -2.99 9.41
C SER A 827 15.26 -2.26 10.33
N LEU A 828 16.57 -2.43 10.10
CA LEU A 828 17.63 -1.73 10.82
C LEU A 828 18.00 -0.38 10.18
N TYR A 829 17.58 -0.11 8.95
CA TYR A 829 18.01 1.07 8.21
C TYR A 829 16.88 2.13 8.13
N PRO A 830 16.95 3.21 8.94
CA PRO A 830 15.98 4.30 8.88
C PRO A 830 15.88 4.96 7.50
N PHE A 831 14.69 5.50 7.20
CA PHE A 831 14.28 6.03 5.89
C PHE A 831 14.29 5.03 4.72
N ILE A 832 14.64 3.77 4.98
CA ILE A 832 14.65 2.67 4.03
C ILE A 832 13.59 1.63 4.43
N GLY A 833 13.65 1.15 5.67
CA GLY A 833 12.69 0.20 6.25
C GLY A 833 12.44 0.47 7.73
N GLY A 834 11.71 -0.43 8.39
CA GLY A 834 11.32 -0.31 9.79
C GLY A 834 9.96 -0.96 10.05
N ASP A 835 9.66 -1.23 11.32
CA ASP A 835 8.34 -1.71 11.74
C ASP A 835 7.38 -0.50 11.80
N ALA A 836 6.08 -0.68 11.55
CA ALA A 836 5.12 0.42 11.58
C ALA A 836 4.85 0.92 13.01
N LEU A 837 4.64 2.23 13.16
CA LEU A 837 4.25 2.86 14.43
C LEU A 837 2.84 3.44 14.31
N TYR A 838 1.94 3.05 15.21
CA TYR A 838 0.53 3.41 15.17
C TYR A 838 0.19 4.45 16.25
N ARG A 839 -0.32 5.60 15.81
CA ARG A 839 -0.75 6.73 16.67
C ARG A 839 -2.27 6.95 16.68
N GLY A 840 -3.06 6.00 16.18
CA GLY A 840 -4.51 6.11 16.00
C GLY A 840 -4.94 6.25 14.53
N SER A 841 -4.08 6.82 13.70
CA SER A 841 -4.30 6.96 12.25
C SER A 841 -2.98 6.92 11.48
N TYR A 842 -3.05 6.58 10.20
CA TYR A 842 -1.92 6.65 9.28
C TYR A 842 -2.00 7.91 8.42
N PRO A 843 -0.87 8.56 8.09
CA PRO A 843 -0.91 9.60 7.07
C PRO A 843 -1.37 9.00 5.74
N GLU A 844 -2.25 9.71 5.05
CA GLU A 844 -2.71 9.37 3.70
C GLU A 844 -1.65 9.72 2.65
N ARG A 845 -0.39 9.32 2.88
CA ARG A 845 0.77 9.59 2.02
C ARG A 845 1.53 8.31 1.73
N ASN A 846 2.17 8.25 0.57
CA ASN A 846 3.16 7.24 0.21
C ASN A 846 4.51 7.48 0.93
N LEU A 847 4.45 7.61 2.25
CA LEU A 847 5.58 7.69 3.17
C LEU A 847 5.04 7.34 4.57
N LEU A 848 5.32 6.12 5.02
CA LEU A 848 4.70 5.59 6.24
C LEU A 848 5.60 5.79 7.46
N PRO A 849 5.05 6.28 8.59
CA PRO A 849 5.76 6.33 9.86
C PRO A 849 6.19 4.93 10.30
N SER A 850 7.39 4.85 10.85
CA SER A 850 8.02 3.61 11.26
C SER A 850 8.93 3.81 12.46
N ILE A 851 9.37 2.70 13.03
CA ILE A 851 10.36 2.65 14.07
C ILE A 851 11.43 1.61 13.72
N ASN A 852 12.69 2.01 13.83
CA ASN A 852 13.83 1.11 13.73
C ASN A 852 14.26 0.74 15.14
N LEU A 853 14.45 -0.55 15.41
CA LEU A 853 14.86 -1.04 16.73
C LEU A 853 16.38 -0.83 16.96
N ILE A 854 16.83 0.41 16.88
CA ILE A 854 18.21 0.87 17.11
C ILE A 854 18.19 2.29 17.72
N LEU A 855 19.29 2.70 18.32
CA LEU A 855 19.48 4.08 18.79
C LEU A 855 19.68 5.04 17.59
N PRO A 856 19.26 6.32 17.70
CA PRO A 856 18.64 6.96 18.87
C PRO A 856 17.13 6.74 18.98
N TYR A 857 16.49 6.06 18.02
CA TYR A 857 15.02 5.96 17.97
C TYR A 857 14.43 5.11 19.09
N THR A 858 15.05 3.98 19.42
CA THR A 858 14.63 3.13 20.54
C THR A 858 15.75 2.23 21.03
N TYR A 859 15.72 1.86 22.31
CA TYR A 859 16.66 0.91 22.86
C TYR A 859 16.28 -0.53 22.43
N PRO A 860 17.18 -1.31 21.79
CA PRO A 860 16.87 -2.65 21.31
C PRO A 860 16.81 -3.68 22.44
N ALA A 861 15.76 -3.64 23.27
CA ALA A 861 15.61 -4.49 24.46
C ALA A 861 15.53 -6.01 24.16
N PHE A 862 15.38 -6.39 22.89
CA PHE A 862 15.41 -7.79 22.46
C PHE A 862 16.85 -8.35 22.39
N ILE A 863 17.87 -7.49 22.29
CA ILE A 863 19.29 -7.86 22.37
C ILE A 863 19.68 -7.89 23.85
N LYS A 864 20.17 -9.04 24.33
CA LYS A 864 20.48 -9.27 25.75
C LYS A 864 21.87 -9.89 25.90
N ASN A 865 22.45 -9.86 27.10
CA ASN A 865 23.73 -10.53 27.39
C ASN A 865 24.89 -10.01 26.51
N THR A 866 24.94 -8.71 26.25
CA THR A 866 26.05 -8.03 25.56
C THR A 866 26.25 -6.65 26.18
N SER A 867 27.41 -6.02 25.95
CA SER A 867 27.71 -4.70 26.50
C SER A 867 26.84 -3.61 25.87
N LYS A 868 26.56 -2.55 26.63
CA LYS A 868 25.90 -1.35 26.10
C LYS A 868 26.70 -0.73 24.95
N SER A 869 28.02 -0.76 25.03
CA SER A 869 28.94 -0.30 23.99
C SER A 869 28.75 -1.06 22.67
N ASN A 870 28.54 -2.37 22.71
CA ASN A 870 28.28 -3.17 21.49
C ASN A 870 26.92 -2.83 20.87
N ILE A 871 25.88 -2.57 21.69
CA ILE A 871 24.56 -2.13 21.21
C ILE A 871 24.65 -0.75 20.54
N TYR A 872 25.39 0.18 21.16
CA TYR A 872 25.70 1.47 20.58
C TYR A 872 26.45 1.32 19.25
N GLY A 873 27.47 0.45 19.21
CA GLY A 873 28.25 0.14 18.02
C GLY A 873 27.39 -0.38 16.86
N LEU A 874 26.50 -1.35 17.13
CA LEU A 874 25.54 -1.83 16.13
C LEU A 874 24.66 -0.70 15.61
N SER A 875 24.08 0.11 16.51
CA SER A 875 23.18 1.21 16.14
C SER A 875 23.90 2.23 15.24
N ARG A 876 25.13 2.61 15.62
CA ARG A 876 25.99 3.49 14.81
C ARG A 876 26.26 2.90 13.43
N THR A 877 26.63 1.63 13.35
CA THR A 877 26.86 0.97 12.05
C THR A 877 25.59 0.94 11.19
N CYS A 878 24.41 0.78 11.78
CA CYS A 878 23.16 0.81 11.04
C CYS A 878 22.88 2.21 10.46
N LEU A 879 23.12 3.29 11.22
CA LEU A 879 22.97 4.66 10.73
C LEU A 879 24.01 5.00 9.63
N GLU A 880 25.28 4.64 9.83
CA GLU A 880 26.33 4.85 8.83
C GLU A 880 26.07 4.06 7.54
N ASN A 881 25.55 2.84 7.65
CA ASN A 881 25.13 2.05 6.49
C ASN A 881 23.94 2.68 5.78
N SER A 882 22.94 3.16 6.53
CA SER A 882 21.76 3.85 5.97
C SER A 882 22.20 5.09 5.20
N LEU A 883 23.09 5.90 5.79
CA LEU A 883 23.66 7.08 5.15
C LEU A 883 24.36 6.74 3.84
N ASN A 884 25.27 5.76 3.85
CA ASN A 884 26.05 5.37 2.68
C ASN A 884 25.14 4.88 1.54
N ILE A 885 24.13 4.06 1.86
CA ILE A 885 23.19 3.53 0.88
C ILE A 885 22.32 4.66 0.32
N LEU A 886 21.79 5.55 1.17
CA LEU A 886 20.95 6.66 0.74
C LEU A 886 21.74 7.66 -0.13
N GLU A 887 22.94 8.07 0.26
CA GLU A 887 23.78 8.98 -0.53
C GLU A 887 24.09 8.36 -1.91
N THR A 888 24.45 7.06 -1.97
CA THR A 888 24.68 6.37 -3.25
C THR A 888 23.41 6.35 -4.12
N ILE A 889 22.24 6.13 -3.51
CA ILE A 889 20.95 6.15 -4.21
C ILE A 889 20.62 7.57 -4.70
N GLU A 890 20.81 8.58 -3.86
CA GLU A 890 20.55 9.99 -4.16
C GLU A 890 21.43 10.47 -5.32
N GLU A 891 22.71 10.10 -5.33
CA GLU A 891 23.64 10.34 -6.44
C GLU A 891 23.17 9.68 -7.74
N GLU A 892 22.88 8.38 -7.72
CA GLU A 892 22.46 7.67 -8.93
C GLU A 892 21.06 8.11 -9.40
N TYR A 893 20.18 8.51 -8.49
CA TYR A 893 18.90 9.11 -8.84
C TYR A 893 19.09 10.46 -9.54
N HIS A 894 20.00 11.30 -9.06
CA HIS A 894 20.35 12.56 -9.72
C HIS A 894 20.93 12.32 -11.12
N VAL A 895 21.79 11.30 -11.29
CA VAL A 895 22.36 10.94 -12.60
C VAL A 895 21.28 10.46 -13.58
N ILE A 896 20.32 9.65 -13.14
CA ILE A 896 19.32 9.06 -14.05
C ILE A 896 18.16 10.03 -14.33
N HIS A 897 17.84 10.93 -13.41
CA HIS A 897 16.63 11.78 -13.48
C HIS A 897 16.88 13.27 -13.47
N GLU A 898 18.14 13.72 -13.35
CA GLU A 898 18.55 15.14 -13.31
C GLU A 898 17.80 15.94 -12.24
N LYS A 899 17.41 15.26 -11.16
CA LYS A 899 16.62 15.81 -10.04
C LYS A 899 17.11 15.21 -8.72
N ASN A 900 16.97 15.97 -7.65
CA ASN A 900 17.31 15.47 -6.32
C ASN A 900 16.24 14.49 -5.80
N LEU A 901 16.67 13.43 -5.13
CA LEU A 901 15.78 12.53 -4.43
C LEU A 901 15.43 13.12 -3.05
N THR A 902 14.19 13.58 -2.90
CA THR A 902 13.65 14.10 -1.64
C THR A 902 12.70 13.10 -0.99
N LEU A 903 12.30 13.34 0.26
CA LEU A 903 11.31 12.50 0.95
C LEU A 903 10.00 12.33 0.16
N SER A 904 9.54 13.36 -0.57
CA SER A 904 8.34 13.28 -1.43
C SER A 904 8.49 12.34 -2.63
N TYR A 905 9.72 12.00 -3.00
CA TYR A 905 10.04 11.15 -4.14
C TYR A 905 10.65 9.80 -3.74
N LEU A 906 10.75 9.48 -2.44
CA LEU A 906 11.23 8.16 -2.00
C LEU A 906 10.40 7.00 -2.58
N GLY A 907 9.11 7.23 -2.85
CA GLY A 907 8.24 6.28 -3.53
C GLY A 907 8.71 5.92 -4.95
N GLN A 908 9.58 6.71 -5.59
CA GLN A 908 10.18 6.35 -6.88
C GLN A 908 11.29 5.28 -6.76
N VAL A 909 11.91 5.16 -5.58
CA VAL A 909 13.02 4.24 -5.33
C VAL A 909 12.60 3.04 -4.49
N PHE A 910 11.78 3.24 -3.47
CA PHE A 910 11.37 2.19 -2.53
C PHE A 910 9.92 1.76 -2.76
N ALA A 911 9.69 0.45 -2.65
CA ALA A 911 8.36 -0.16 -2.74
C ALA A 911 7.38 0.37 -1.69
N THR A 912 7.87 0.45 -0.46
CA THR A 912 7.12 0.86 0.71
C THR A 912 7.99 1.87 1.46
N PRO A 913 8.01 3.14 1.03
CA PRO A 913 8.85 4.15 1.65
C PRO A 913 8.46 4.36 3.12
N ARG A 914 9.47 4.39 3.98
CA ARG A 914 9.32 4.55 5.43
C ARG A 914 10.06 5.80 5.91
N CYS A 915 9.60 6.39 7.01
CA CYS A 915 10.37 7.38 7.77
C CYS A 915 10.27 7.08 9.27
N PRO A 916 11.33 7.35 10.06
CA PRO A 916 11.23 7.29 11.51
C PRO A 916 10.14 8.23 12.03
N ASP A 917 9.30 7.78 12.96
CA ASP A 917 8.26 8.63 13.55
C ASP A 917 8.87 9.75 14.42
N PRO A 918 8.66 11.03 14.09
CA PRO A 918 9.23 12.15 14.83
C PRO A 918 8.35 12.60 16.02
N GLY A 919 7.19 11.97 16.23
CA GLY A 919 6.17 12.42 17.17
C GLY A 919 5.04 13.24 16.53
N LYS A 920 3.99 13.55 17.32
CA LYS A 920 2.75 14.18 16.81
C LYS A 920 2.92 15.63 16.32
N ASN A 921 3.85 16.38 16.93
CA ASN A 921 3.97 17.83 16.74
C ASN A 921 5.18 18.22 15.90
N ILE A 922 5.84 17.25 15.25
CA ILE A 922 7.01 17.47 14.41
C ILE A 922 6.69 16.86 13.05
N SER A 923 6.99 17.60 11.99
CA SER A 923 6.80 17.15 10.61
C SER A 923 8.11 17.27 9.85
N PHE A 924 8.42 16.26 9.03
CA PHE A 924 9.54 16.35 8.11
C PHE A 924 9.25 17.36 6.98
N ASN A 925 10.27 18.13 6.61
CA ASN A 925 10.25 18.86 5.35
C ASN A 925 10.45 17.86 4.20
N LEU A 926 9.41 17.69 3.39
CA LEU A 926 9.37 16.69 2.32
C LEU A 926 10.26 17.02 1.12
N ASN A 927 10.73 18.26 1.03
CA ASN A 927 11.63 18.74 -0.03
C ASN A 927 13.11 18.48 0.27
N LEU A 928 13.44 17.89 1.41
CA LEU A 928 14.81 17.55 1.79
C LEU A 928 15.10 16.05 1.51
N PRO A 929 16.38 15.70 1.27
CA PRO A 929 16.82 14.31 1.13
C PRO A 929 16.78 13.57 2.48
N ALA A 930 16.70 12.25 2.42
CA ALA A 930 16.69 11.40 3.61
C ALA A 930 18.07 11.38 4.31
N SER A 931 19.16 11.41 3.55
CA SER A 931 20.53 11.45 4.07
C SER A 931 20.77 12.62 5.03
N GLY A 932 20.15 13.77 4.79
CA GLY A 932 20.23 14.94 5.67
C GLY A 932 19.69 14.67 7.07
N TYR A 933 18.57 13.95 7.19
CA TYR A 933 18.00 13.58 8.48
C TYR A 933 18.88 12.54 9.19
N ILE A 934 19.43 11.56 8.48
CA ILE A 934 20.35 10.57 9.05
C ILE A 934 21.60 11.23 9.65
N LYS A 935 22.13 12.29 9.02
CA LYS A 935 23.26 13.06 9.58
C LYS A 935 22.90 13.66 10.95
N ASN A 936 21.70 14.23 11.07
CA ASN A 936 21.19 14.73 12.36
C ASN A 936 21.02 13.59 13.38
N ASP A 937 20.52 12.44 12.95
CA ASP A 937 20.35 11.27 13.83
C ASP A 937 21.70 10.72 14.34
N LEU A 938 22.75 10.76 13.52
CA LEU A 938 24.13 10.43 13.92
C LEU A 938 24.69 11.42 14.93
N GLU A 939 24.39 12.71 14.82
CA GLU A 939 24.76 13.70 15.83
C GLU A 939 24.06 13.42 17.16
N ILE A 940 22.76 13.12 17.13
CA ILE A 940 21.99 12.75 18.34
C ILE A 940 22.60 11.50 18.97
N LEU A 941 22.89 10.47 18.18
CA LEU A 941 23.55 9.26 18.69
C LEU A 941 24.89 9.58 19.34
N THR A 942 25.69 10.44 18.72
CA THR A 942 27.01 10.85 19.25
C THR A 942 26.89 11.52 20.61
N ARG A 943 25.85 12.35 20.84
CA ARG A 943 25.57 12.96 22.15
C ARG A 943 25.23 11.91 23.22
N MET A 944 24.75 10.73 22.84
CA MET A 944 24.42 9.64 23.77
C MET A 944 25.64 8.77 24.11
N LYS A 945 26.77 8.89 23.41
CA LYS A 945 27.93 7.98 23.49
C LYS A 945 28.35 7.66 24.93
N HIS A 946 28.52 8.67 25.77
CA HIS A 946 28.97 8.50 27.16
C HIS A 946 28.04 7.64 28.02
N ALA A 947 26.74 7.58 27.72
CA ALA A 947 25.78 6.73 28.43
C ALA A 947 25.95 5.23 28.11
N PHE A 948 26.71 4.90 27.06
CA PHE A 948 26.92 3.53 26.56
C PHE A 948 28.39 3.07 26.59
N GLU A 949 29.33 3.93 27.01
CA GLU A 949 30.75 3.58 27.16
C GLU A 949 31.08 2.81 28.46
N GLN A 950 30.10 2.67 29.38
CA GLN A 950 30.24 1.97 30.67
C GLN A 950 30.00 0.47 30.57
#